data_AF-A0A812J6T7-F1
#
_entry.id   AF-A0A812J6T7-F1
#
_cell.length_a   1.000
_cell.length_b   1.000
_cell.length_c   1.000
_cell.angle_alpha   90.00
_cell.angle_beta   90.00
_cell.angle_gamma   90.00
#
_symmetry.space_group_name_H-M   'P 1'
#
loop_
_entity.id
_entity.type
_entity.pdbx_description
1 polymer ?
#
loop_
_entity_poly.entity_id
_entity_poly.type
_entity_poly.pdbx_seq_one_letter_code
_entity_poly.pdbx_strand_id
1 'polypeptide(L)'
;MRTHEPGMSSNATVAWFRAVHQQIMEDDSDRMWGDIFRDISKILWYIHAVWLAVILVVAVAVAVFHKDWLLEDGPDISEGPTEANMDALGSLRKHFQSLWASVERSCKILFASLNSHVTGIVSFVGFQKIVANRIVAASRPGIAGGGADDFLLCTCIAVSALGILTSLVFLGIDYMRRRVIDSAWQDELRLELASKRIDSTGLGRILIFLTGLLLLLYLVVIYQNCKEEAFHVDRWLVLRRICSCATVVLYLSNLNGLFESPKMPFKDMKDIPAQSIDVEAYLQKHGGDSALTSPFRRKLGELSGWLAGEDLGQFVQKGSRHALFPNEPRTAWVHVILGLLLVGVAPFAFQLAMSELFVTPAIVDLRPLSAMLIPKFHPGLKLHTYRLLVNPASSRLQVSPKFSQASSVSICCATGSSYPPCEKIPFDHSLLSFDERPAALQVPIASVSAQCELTVRGLSRDDTTRLHLTVETVNKYHFSDCVEDVCSCGRGFQGKPYNASDNASDGAGPNANTCTPAPCNITGSNEESGLKCRCSDGFRGNITWDGPDPQGTCLPAPCNVNNSNGKFGLECACADSYAGNITWSGTAATGNCEPAVCMVAHAVGNGNGCRCEDGFAGKIAWKGPDAQGSCTPAICNIANSNLELGHSCRCSSGFAGNITWKEDVSSGTCEPAECAVEHSNEKHGFACACTDGFIGNITWNGSTANGPCEPAPCNVANTSGKGPSCTCRDGFEGNITWHGAVADGSCRPASCSVNNSNMKSWPDCRCKTRGCQDALPTSSIQCGPALPQSAVAAVLLMRSCSKSRL
;
A
#
# COMPACT_ATOMS: atom_id res chain seq x y z
N MET A 1 0.45 89.56 40.34
CA MET A 1 -0.44 88.39 40.23
C MET A 1 0.22 87.36 39.31
N ARG A 2 0.95 86.41 39.89
CA ARG A 2 1.45 85.19 39.22
C ARG A 2 1.12 84.06 40.17
N THR A 3 0.26 83.15 39.75
CA THR A 3 -0.08 81.93 40.49
C THR A 3 0.68 80.76 39.88
N HIS A 4 1.44 80.09 40.74
CA HIS A 4 2.20 78.88 40.54
C HIS A 4 1.29 77.66 40.30
N GLU A 5 1.69 76.77 39.39
CA GLU A 5 1.28 75.36 39.32
C GLU A 5 1.90 74.55 40.47
N PRO A 6 1.26 73.42 40.84
CA PRO A 6 2.01 72.16 40.78
C PRO A 6 1.18 70.95 40.34
N GLY A 7 1.84 69.91 39.81
CA GLY A 7 1.38 68.52 39.98
C GLY A 7 1.57 67.58 38.79
N MET A 8 2.73 66.92 38.70
CA MET A 8 3.02 65.83 37.77
C MET A 8 2.85 64.45 38.46
N SER A 9 2.34 63.49 37.67
CA SER A 9 2.47 62.02 37.73
C SER A 9 1.64 61.17 38.72
N SER A 10 0.42 60.82 38.30
CA SER A 10 -0.20 59.49 38.56
C SER A 10 -0.68 58.77 37.28
N ASN A 11 -0.65 59.45 36.12
CA ASN A 11 -1.18 58.92 34.85
C ASN A 11 -0.24 57.98 34.09
N ALA A 12 1.07 57.98 34.36
CA ALA A 12 2.03 57.17 33.60
C ALA A 12 1.90 55.67 33.88
N THR A 13 1.68 55.29 35.14
CA THR A 13 1.53 53.88 35.53
C THR A 13 0.22 53.28 34.99
N VAL A 14 -0.87 54.05 35.05
CA VAL A 14 -2.17 53.64 34.49
C VAL A 14 -2.13 53.55 32.97
N ALA A 15 -1.44 54.49 32.29
CA ALA A 15 -1.25 54.44 30.84
C ALA A 15 -0.39 53.25 30.41
N TRP A 16 0.66 52.92 31.16
CA TRP A 16 1.50 51.75 30.89
C TRP A 16 0.73 50.44 31.07
N PHE A 17 -0.03 50.29 32.17
CA PHE A 17 -0.89 49.11 32.36
C PHE A 17 -1.94 48.98 31.26
N ARG A 18 -2.53 50.09 30.80
CA ARG A 18 -3.52 50.08 29.72
C ARG A 18 -2.88 49.70 28.38
N ALA A 19 -1.69 50.21 28.07
CA ALA A 19 -0.97 49.86 26.85
C ALA A 19 -0.53 48.39 26.82
N VAL A 20 -0.03 47.86 27.93
CA VAL A 20 0.31 46.43 28.07
C VAL A 20 -0.94 45.56 27.94
N HIS A 21 -2.05 45.94 28.59
CA HIS A 21 -3.32 45.21 28.47
C HIS A 21 -3.86 45.22 27.02
N GLN A 22 -3.79 46.37 26.35
CA GLN A 22 -4.30 46.51 24.97
C GLN A 22 -3.44 45.71 23.98
N GLN A 23 -2.11 45.76 24.12
CA GLN A 23 -1.19 45.00 23.28
C GLN A 23 -1.26 43.48 23.52
N ILE A 24 -1.68 43.02 24.70
CA ILE A 24 -1.90 41.60 24.98
C ILE A 24 -3.20 41.08 24.38
N MET A 25 -4.23 41.94 24.21
CA MET A 25 -5.59 41.54 23.84
C MET A 25 -5.95 41.71 22.36
N GLU A 26 -5.21 42.53 21.58
CA GLU A 26 -5.63 42.93 20.23
C GLU A 26 -5.17 42.02 19.06
N ASP A 27 -4.24 41.07 19.27
CA ASP A 27 -3.52 40.44 18.14
C ASP A 27 -3.75 38.92 17.92
N ASP A 28 -4.53 38.21 18.73
CA ASP A 28 -4.81 36.79 18.43
C ASP A 28 -6.05 36.28 19.18
N SER A 29 -7.18 36.09 18.48
CA SER A 29 -8.39 35.49 19.07
C SER A 29 -8.19 34.03 19.52
N ASP A 30 -7.07 33.42 19.14
CA ASP A 30 -6.72 32.04 19.48
C ASP A 30 -5.73 31.92 20.66
N ARG A 31 -5.31 33.03 21.28
CA ARG A 31 -4.41 32.98 22.45
C ARG A 31 -5.11 32.31 23.64
N MET A 32 -4.45 31.32 24.24
CA MET A 32 -4.93 30.67 25.47
C MET A 32 -4.34 31.36 26.71
N TRP A 33 -5.02 31.26 27.86
CA TRP A 33 -4.49 31.77 29.14
C TRP A 33 -3.09 31.21 29.44
N GLY A 34 -2.82 29.96 29.07
CA GLY A 34 -1.49 29.37 29.23
C GLY A 34 -0.37 30.12 28.50
N ASP A 35 -0.66 30.72 27.33
CA ASP A 35 0.31 31.54 26.59
C ASP A 35 0.62 32.83 27.35
N ILE A 36 -0.42 33.46 27.89
CA ILE A 36 -0.31 34.69 28.70
C ILE A 36 0.51 34.40 29.96
N PHE A 37 0.21 33.31 30.67
CA PHE A 37 0.96 32.93 31.88
C PHE A 37 2.41 32.58 31.58
N ARG A 38 2.69 31.92 30.45
CA ARG A 38 4.07 31.64 30.02
C ARG A 38 4.81 32.93 29.70
N ASP A 39 4.19 33.85 28.96
CA ASP A 39 4.80 35.14 28.62
C ASP A 39 5.05 36.00 29.87
N ILE A 40 4.08 36.06 30.79
CA ILE A 40 4.24 36.69 32.11
C ILE A 40 5.36 36.00 32.90
N SER A 41 5.44 34.67 32.89
CA SER A 41 6.51 33.93 33.55
C SER A 41 7.88 34.29 32.96
N LYS A 42 8.02 34.38 31.63
CA LYS A 42 9.27 34.83 31.00
C LYS A 42 9.65 36.24 31.47
N ILE A 43 8.69 37.18 31.48
CA ILE A 43 8.91 38.55 31.95
C ILE A 43 9.32 38.58 33.44
N LEU A 44 8.61 37.84 34.29
CA LEU A 44 8.93 37.70 35.70
C LEU A 44 10.33 37.12 35.90
N TRP A 45 10.76 36.18 35.04
CA TRP A 45 12.10 35.60 35.11
C TRP A 45 13.18 36.67 34.93
N TYR A 46 12.99 37.56 33.95
CA TYR A 46 13.88 38.71 33.75
C TYR A 46 13.85 39.67 34.94
N ILE A 47 12.66 40.00 35.48
CA ILE A 47 12.54 40.86 36.65
C ILE A 47 13.24 40.24 37.86
N HIS A 48 13.12 38.93 38.07
CA HIS A 48 13.80 38.21 39.15
C HIS A 48 15.31 38.13 38.96
N ALA A 49 15.79 37.89 37.74
CA ALA A 49 17.21 37.91 37.45
C ALA A 49 17.82 39.30 37.72
N VAL A 50 17.12 40.36 37.32
CA VAL A 50 17.51 41.75 37.61
C VAL A 50 17.47 42.03 39.12
N TRP A 51 16.40 41.63 39.82
CA TRP A 51 16.27 41.82 41.26
C TRP A 51 17.35 41.07 42.04
N LEU A 52 17.64 39.81 41.67
CA LEU A 52 18.70 39.01 42.26
C LEU A 52 20.06 39.65 42.00
N ALA A 53 20.32 40.13 40.78
CA ALA A 53 21.55 40.87 40.47
C ALA A 53 21.67 42.14 41.32
N VAL A 54 20.58 42.91 41.49
CA VAL A 54 20.55 44.10 42.37
C VAL A 54 20.85 43.71 43.82
N ILE A 55 20.22 42.67 44.36
CA ILE A 55 20.51 42.20 45.73
C ILE A 55 21.96 41.76 45.85
N LEU A 56 22.50 41.06 44.87
CA LEU A 56 23.88 40.58 44.88
C LEU A 56 24.86 41.75 44.81
N VAL A 57 24.56 42.77 44.00
CA VAL A 57 25.30 44.04 43.97
C VAL A 57 25.20 44.78 45.30
N VAL A 58 24.02 44.86 45.93
CA VAL A 58 23.85 45.49 47.25
C VAL A 58 24.61 44.71 48.32
N ALA A 59 24.56 43.38 48.30
CA ALA A 59 25.29 42.53 49.24
C ALA A 59 26.80 42.67 49.07
N VAL A 60 27.30 42.68 47.83
CA VAL A 60 28.71 42.93 47.51
C VAL A 60 29.11 44.36 47.88
N ALA A 61 28.30 45.36 47.57
CA ALA A 61 28.55 46.74 47.95
C ALA A 61 28.61 46.89 49.47
N VAL A 62 27.67 46.28 50.22
CA VAL A 62 27.74 46.27 51.69
C VAL A 62 29.00 45.57 52.17
N ALA A 63 29.41 44.44 51.56
CA ALA A 63 30.64 43.74 51.93
C ALA A 63 31.92 44.54 51.60
N VAL A 64 31.93 45.27 50.48
CA VAL A 64 33.08 46.05 49.99
C VAL A 64 33.18 47.40 50.70
N PHE A 65 32.09 48.16 50.84
CA PHE A 65 32.07 49.42 51.59
C PHE A 65 32.23 49.23 53.10
N HIS A 66 31.97 48.03 53.64
CA HIS A 66 32.36 47.71 55.03
C HIS A 66 33.83 47.35 55.20
N LYS A 67 34.59 47.14 54.12
CA LYS A 67 36.01 46.78 54.18
C LYS A 67 36.85 47.91 54.79
N ASP A 68 36.50 49.16 54.51
CA ASP A 68 37.19 50.34 55.06
C ASP A 68 36.89 50.53 56.56
N TRP A 69 35.73 50.07 57.03
CA TRP A 69 35.34 50.14 58.45
C TRP A 69 35.85 48.96 59.31
N LEU A 70 36.45 47.96 58.69
CA LEU A 70 37.15 46.84 59.34
C LEU A 70 38.67 47.09 59.45
N LEU A 71 39.17 48.14 58.78
CA LEU A 71 40.60 48.45 58.68
C LEU A 71 40.98 49.81 59.29
N GLU A 72 40.04 50.63 59.78
CA GLU A 72 40.39 51.83 60.52
C GLU A 72 40.92 51.49 61.93
N ASP A 73 42.11 52.03 62.21
CA ASP A 73 43.01 51.85 63.34
C ASP A 73 43.89 50.57 63.35
N GLY A 74 44.46 50.23 62.20
CA GLY A 74 45.77 49.56 62.17
C GLY A 74 46.90 50.60 62.15
N PRO A 75 47.81 50.64 63.14
CA PRO A 75 48.93 51.59 63.12
C PRO A 75 49.80 51.37 61.87
N ASP A 76 50.38 52.44 61.32
CA ASP A 76 51.28 52.43 60.18
C ASP A 76 52.39 51.36 60.35
N ILE A 77 52.27 50.23 59.64
CA ILE A 77 53.32 49.20 59.56
C ILE A 77 54.07 49.41 58.26
N SER A 78 55.12 50.22 58.34
CA SER A 78 56.15 50.35 57.31
C SER A 78 57.42 49.58 57.68
N GLU A 79 57.34 48.42 58.34
CA GLU A 79 58.51 47.57 58.58
C GLU A 79 58.11 46.09 58.65
N GLY A 80 59.01 45.19 58.21
CA GLY A 80 58.75 43.82 57.77
C GLY A 80 58.06 42.86 58.76
N PRO A 81 57.63 41.67 58.29
CA PRO A 81 56.74 40.78 59.02
C PRO A 81 57.42 40.19 60.26
N THR A 82 57.01 40.67 61.44
CA THR A 82 57.36 40.10 62.75
C THR A 82 56.14 39.40 63.35
N GLU A 83 56.35 38.58 64.40
CA GLU A 83 55.36 37.74 65.11
C GLU A 83 54.06 38.46 65.54
N ALA A 84 54.01 39.79 65.51
CA ALA A 84 52.81 40.59 65.77
C ALA A 84 51.65 40.36 64.77
N ASN A 85 51.91 39.78 63.59
CA ASN A 85 50.85 39.51 62.60
C ASN A 85 49.91 38.34 62.97
N MET A 86 50.26 37.49 63.94
CA MET A 86 49.34 36.45 64.43
C MET A 86 48.21 36.98 65.33
N ASP A 87 48.45 38.09 66.06
CA ASP A 87 47.44 38.66 66.96
C ASP A 87 46.35 39.44 66.20
N ALA A 88 46.70 40.07 65.07
CA ALA A 88 45.73 40.70 64.16
C ALA A 88 44.78 39.64 63.55
N LEU A 89 45.32 38.48 63.16
CA LEU A 89 44.51 37.34 62.69
C LEU A 89 43.62 36.78 63.81
N GLY A 90 44.09 36.78 65.06
CA GLY A 90 43.32 36.39 66.24
C GLY A 90 42.13 37.33 66.52
N SER A 91 42.33 38.65 66.39
CA SER A 91 41.27 39.66 66.52
C SER A 91 40.23 39.54 65.41
N LEU A 92 40.67 39.32 64.16
CA LEU A 92 39.80 39.12 63.01
C LEU A 92 38.99 37.82 63.13
N ARG A 93 39.61 36.75 63.67
CA ARG A 93 38.94 35.48 63.96
C ARG A 93 37.88 35.63 65.05
N LYS A 94 38.14 36.40 66.12
CA LYS A 94 37.15 36.68 67.17
C LYS A 94 35.97 37.52 66.64
N HIS A 95 36.24 38.51 65.79
CA HIS A 95 35.19 39.28 65.11
C HIS A 95 34.37 38.41 64.16
N PHE A 96 35.02 37.55 63.37
CA PHE A 96 34.33 36.62 62.48
C PHE A 96 33.51 35.59 63.24
N GLN A 97 34.01 35.07 64.37
CA GLN A 97 33.27 34.15 65.24
C GLN A 97 32.05 34.82 65.88
N SER A 98 32.17 36.07 66.35
CA SER A 98 31.03 36.83 66.88
C SER A 98 29.97 37.11 65.80
N LEU A 99 30.41 37.54 64.61
CA LEU A 99 29.53 37.78 63.48
C LEU A 99 28.87 36.48 62.99
N TRP A 100 29.61 35.38 62.94
CA TRP A 100 29.08 34.06 62.61
C TRP A 100 28.08 33.55 63.65
N ALA A 101 28.34 33.71 64.94
CA ALA A 101 27.41 33.34 66.00
C ALA A 101 26.11 34.18 65.93
N SER A 102 26.21 35.47 65.60
CA SER A 102 25.06 36.34 65.38
C SER A 102 24.27 35.93 64.13
N VAL A 103 24.95 35.60 63.03
CA VAL A 103 24.33 35.04 61.81
C VAL A 103 23.67 33.70 62.10
N GLU A 104 24.32 32.81 62.84
CA GLU A 104 23.77 31.50 63.21
C GLU A 104 22.51 31.65 64.07
N ARG A 105 22.54 32.54 65.08
CA ARG A 105 21.38 32.83 65.93
C ARG A 105 20.23 33.44 65.12
N SER A 106 20.56 34.37 64.24
CA SER A 106 19.64 35.01 63.30
C SER A 106 18.98 34.00 62.37
N CYS A 107 19.78 33.10 61.80
CA CYS A 107 19.30 32.01 60.97
C CYS A 107 18.42 31.05 61.78
N LYS A 108 18.78 30.70 63.02
CA LYS A 108 17.93 29.85 63.89
C LYS A 108 16.58 30.50 64.19
N ILE A 109 16.55 31.80 64.52
CA ILE A 109 15.30 32.54 64.79
C ILE A 109 14.45 32.62 63.52
N LEU A 110 15.08 32.95 62.39
CA LEU A 110 14.42 33.01 61.10
C LEU A 110 13.88 31.63 60.68
N PHE A 111 14.67 30.56 60.81
CA PHE A 111 14.24 29.19 60.50
C PHE A 111 13.13 28.73 61.43
N ALA A 112 13.15 29.12 62.70
CA ALA A 112 12.08 28.78 63.63
C ALA A 112 10.79 29.56 63.32
N SER A 113 10.90 30.79 62.82
CA SER A 113 9.76 31.59 62.34
C SER A 113 9.23 31.05 61.00
N LEU A 114 10.12 30.71 60.07
CA LEU A 114 9.78 30.02 58.84
C LEU A 114 9.10 28.69 59.16
N ASN A 115 9.66 27.83 60.01
CA ASN A 115 9.05 26.54 60.36
C ASN A 115 7.65 26.67 60.95
N SER A 116 7.35 27.71 61.73
CA SER A 116 5.99 27.95 62.22
C SER A 116 5.02 28.41 61.12
N HIS A 117 5.51 29.00 60.04
CA HIS A 117 4.70 29.48 58.92
C HIS A 117 4.78 28.59 57.66
N VAL A 118 5.73 27.65 57.61
CA VAL A 118 6.01 26.77 56.47
C VAL A 118 4.78 25.93 56.16
N THR A 119 4.10 25.38 57.16
CA THR A 119 2.87 24.60 56.92
C THR A 119 1.78 25.45 56.28
N GLY A 120 1.64 26.72 56.68
CA GLY A 120 0.71 27.66 56.07
C GLY A 120 1.09 28.04 54.63
N ILE A 121 2.36 28.40 54.41
CA ILE A 121 2.89 28.81 53.10
C ILE A 121 2.88 27.64 52.11
N VAL A 122 3.30 26.44 52.52
CA VAL A 122 3.30 25.23 51.68
C VAL A 122 1.87 24.79 51.35
N SER A 123 0.97 24.79 52.33
CA SER A 123 -0.46 24.50 52.07
C SER A 123 -1.07 25.50 51.10
N PHE A 124 -0.68 26.78 51.22
CA PHE A 124 -1.12 27.83 50.31
C PHE A 124 -0.56 27.66 48.90
N VAL A 125 0.75 27.46 48.73
CA VAL A 125 1.37 27.24 47.42
C VAL A 125 0.83 25.97 46.75
N GLY A 126 0.57 24.91 47.53
CA GLY A 126 -0.06 23.69 47.04
C GLY A 126 -1.49 23.94 46.54
N PHE A 127 -2.29 24.69 47.29
CA PHE A 127 -3.64 25.11 46.89
C PHE A 127 -3.61 25.96 45.61
N GLN A 128 -2.70 26.92 45.54
CA GLN A 128 -2.47 27.79 44.38
C GLN A 128 -2.14 26.99 43.13
N LYS A 129 -1.25 26.00 43.23
CA LYS A 129 -0.86 25.13 42.12
C LYS A 129 -2.05 24.35 41.57
N ILE A 130 -2.89 23.80 42.44
CA ILE A 130 -4.06 23.02 42.04
C ILE A 130 -5.11 23.91 41.37
N VAL A 131 -5.37 25.08 41.96
CA VAL A 131 -6.38 26.03 41.48
C VAL A 131 -5.94 26.67 40.17
N ALA A 132 -4.71 27.15 40.06
CA ALA A 132 -4.17 27.73 38.82
C ALA A 132 -4.17 26.72 37.67
N ASN A 133 -3.73 25.48 37.91
CA ASN A 133 -3.76 24.43 36.88
C ASN A 133 -5.16 24.18 36.32
N ARG A 134 -6.15 24.11 37.22
CA ARG A 134 -7.52 23.81 36.83
C ARG A 134 -8.18 24.97 36.12
N ILE A 135 -7.89 26.20 36.55
CA ILE A 135 -8.45 27.39 35.90
C ILE A 135 -7.80 27.60 34.54
N VAL A 136 -6.47 27.53 34.42
CA VAL A 136 -5.78 27.69 33.13
C VAL A 136 -6.21 26.63 32.12
N ALA A 137 -6.51 25.41 32.56
CA ALA A 137 -7.01 24.36 31.69
C ALA A 137 -8.45 24.62 31.22
N ALA A 138 -9.30 25.19 32.08
CA ALA A 138 -10.73 25.35 31.83
C ALA A 138 -11.12 26.66 31.14
N SER A 139 -10.38 27.75 31.39
CA SER A 139 -10.72 29.06 30.85
C SER A 139 -10.17 29.24 29.43
N ARG A 140 -11.04 29.63 28.50
CA ARG A 140 -10.65 30.16 27.19
C ARG A 140 -10.78 31.69 27.25
N PRO A 141 -9.75 32.47 26.88
CA PRO A 141 -9.88 33.92 26.75
C PRO A 141 -10.85 34.21 25.61
N GLY A 142 -12.13 34.36 25.93
CA GLY A 142 -13.18 34.30 24.93
C GLY A 142 -14.31 35.25 25.27
N ILE A 143 -14.17 36.47 24.75
CA ILE A 143 -15.17 37.55 24.68
C ILE A 143 -15.27 38.35 25.98
N ALA A 144 -15.19 39.67 25.82
CA ALA A 144 -15.17 40.73 26.84
C ALA A 144 -16.42 40.83 27.75
N GLY A 145 -17.12 39.72 28.00
CA GLY A 145 -18.36 39.61 28.74
C GLY A 145 -18.22 38.86 30.06
N GLY A 146 -17.19 39.15 30.88
CA GLY A 146 -17.18 38.86 32.33
C GLY A 146 -17.76 37.50 32.75
N GLY A 147 -17.37 36.41 32.10
CA GLY A 147 -17.81 35.07 32.48
C GLY A 147 -17.44 34.76 33.93
N ALA A 148 -18.26 33.97 34.61
CA ALA A 148 -18.04 33.60 36.01
C ALA A 148 -16.65 32.96 36.22
N ASP A 149 -16.13 32.24 35.22
CA ASP A 149 -14.83 31.57 35.27
C ASP A 149 -13.65 32.56 35.22
N ASP A 150 -13.71 33.60 34.39
CA ASP A 150 -12.69 34.66 34.34
C ASP A 150 -12.72 35.50 35.63
N PHE A 151 -13.91 35.75 36.17
CA PHE A 151 -14.05 36.40 37.47
C PHE A 151 -13.49 35.53 38.60
N LEU A 152 -13.73 34.21 38.55
CA LEU A 152 -13.17 33.25 39.50
C LEU A 152 -11.64 33.22 39.40
N LEU A 153 -11.07 33.25 38.18
CA LEU A 153 -9.62 33.32 37.96
C LEU A 153 -9.02 34.58 38.58
N CYS A 154 -9.55 35.74 38.23
CA CYS A 154 -9.08 37.02 38.74
C CYS A 154 -9.21 37.08 40.27
N THR A 155 -10.32 36.58 40.83
CA THR A 155 -10.55 36.54 42.27
C THR A 155 -9.59 35.56 42.95
N CYS A 156 -9.35 34.39 42.36
CA CYS A 156 -8.33 33.45 42.84
C CYS A 156 -6.98 34.15 42.91
N ILE A 157 -6.50 34.72 41.80
CA ILE A 157 -5.21 35.45 41.73
C ILE A 157 -5.13 36.56 42.77
N ALA A 158 -6.19 37.35 42.95
CA ALA A 158 -6.22 38.42 43.93
C ALA A 158 -6.12 37.89 45.38
N VAL A 159 -6.86 36.83 45.71
CA VAL A 159 -6.77 36.16 47.01
C VAL A 159 -5.40 35.50 47.19
N SER A 160 -4.79 35.00 46.11
CA SER A 160 -3.43 34.47 46.07
C SER A 160 -2.40 35.51 46.49
N ALA A 161 -2.41 36.64 45.79
CA ALA A 161 -1.48 37.73 46.02
C ALA A 161 -1.64 38.28 47.45
N LEU A 162 -2.88 38.43 47.92
CA LEU A 162 -3.14 38.89 49.27
C LEU A 162 -2.72 37.86 50.33
N GLY A 163 -2.99 36.57 50.12
CA GLY A 163 -2.55 35.50 51.02
C GLY A 163 -1.03 35.42 51.18
N ILE A 164 -0.28 35.63 50.10
CA ILE A 164 1.20 35.73 50.15
C ILE A 164 1.61 36.97 50.93
N LEU A 165 1.04 38.13 50.60
CA LEU A 165 1.38 39.38 51.26
C LEU A 165 1.10 39.32 52.77
N THR A 166 -0.06 38.78 53.15
CA THR A 166 -0.43 38.59 54.56
C THR A 166 0.51 37.63 55.28
N SER A 167 0.86 36.51 54.64
CA SER A 167 1.83 35.55 55.21
C SER A 167 3.21 36.15 55.41
N LEU A 168 3.69 36.98 54.47
CA LEU A 168 4.97 37.70 54.60
C LEU A 168 4.93 38.73 55.74
N VAL A 169 3.81 39.46 55.88
CA VAL A 169 3.62 40.41 56.99
C VAL A 169 3.63 39.67 58.32
N PHE A 170 2.90 38.56 58.46
CA PHE A 170 2.90 37.77 59.69
C PHE A 170 4.24 37.12 60.00
N LEU A 171 4.96 36.62 58.98
CA LEU A 171 6.32 36.12 59.15
C LEU A 171 7.25 37.23 59.67
N GLY A 172 7.14 38.44 59.13
CA GLY A 172 7.88 39.60 59.61
C GLY A 172 7.57 39.93 61.07
N ILE A 173 6.30 39.87 61.47
CA ILE A 173 5.86 40.13 62.85
C ILE A 173 6.36 39.05 63.80
N ASP A 174 6.20 37.78 63.46
CA ASP A 174 6.67 36.66 64.28
C ASP A 174 8.18 36.71 64.45
N TYR A 175 8.90 37.02 63.37
CA TYR A 175 10.34 37.25 63.41
C TYR A 175 10.73 38.39 64.36
N MET A 176 10.07 39.56 64.24
CA MET A 176 10.33 40.71 65.13
C MET A 176 10.00 40.40 66.58
N ARG A 177 8.88 39.71 66.83
CA ARG A 177 8.45 39.28 68.15
C ARG A 177 9.48 38.34 68.79
N ARG A 178 9.98 37.36 68.05
CA ARG A 178 11.04 36.45 68.53
C ARG A 178 12.35 37.17 68.81
N ARG A 179 12.71 38.19 68.03
CA ARG A 179 13.88 39.02 68.31
C ARG A 179 13.70 39.83 69.60
N VAL A 180 12.53 40.40 69.86
CA VAL A 180 12.27 41.11 71.12
C VAL A 180 12.27 40.16 72.32
N ILE A 181 11.74 38.94 72.16
CA ILE A 181 11.84 37.91 73.20
C ILE A 181 13.30 37.55 73.48
N ASP A 182 14.12 37.31 72.44
CA ASP A 182 15.54 36.99 72.56
C ASP A 182 16.34 38.16 73.18
N SER A 183 15.96 39.39 72.84
CA SER A 183 16.52 40.63 73.38
C SER A 183 16.21 40.77 74.88
N ALA A 184 14.93 40.63 75.27
CA ALA A 184 14.51 40.67 76.67
C ALA A 184 15.12 39.52 77.48
N TRP A 185 15.30 38.35 76.86
CA TRP A 185 15.97 37.21 77.49
C TRP A 185 17.44 37.49 77.82
N GLN A 186 18.17 38.18 76.93
CA GLN A 186 19.54 38.61 77.20
C GLN A 186 19.63 39.62 78.36
N ASP A 187 18.54 40.33 78.63
CA ASP A 187 18.40 41.24 79.78
C ASP A 187 17.82 40.56 81.03
N GLU A 188 17.67 39.22 81.03
CA GLU A 188 17.03 38.44 82.11
C GLU A 188 15.57 38.84 82.42
N LEU A 189 14.87 39.40 81.42
CA LEU A 189 13.47 39.82 81.52
C LEU A 189 12.53 38.84 80.83
N ARG A 190 11.33 38.66 81.40
CA ARG A 190 10.27 37.86 80.78
C ARG A 190 9.25 38.77 80.12
N LEU A 191 9.16 38.72 78.79
CA LEU A 191 8.19 39.52 78.04
C LEU A 191 6.78 38.94 78.17
N GLU A 192 5.81 39.72 78.66
CA GLU A 192 4.39 39.40 78.60
C GLU A 192 3.81 39.89 77.27
N LEU A 193 3.42 38.95 76.42
CA LEU A 193 2.83 39.26 75.13
C LEU A 193 1.32 39.17 75.21
N ALA A 194 0.62 40.18 74.70
CA ALA A 194 -0.82 40.16 74.60
C ALA A 194 -1.24 39.03 73.64
N SER A 195 -1.96 38.04 74.18
CA SER A 195 -2.59 36.98 73.38
C SER A 195 -3.79 37.56 72.63
N LYS A 196 -3.54 38.23 71.49
CA LYS A 196 -4.61 38.63 70.56
C LYS A 196 -4.72 37.63 69.42
N ARG A 197 -5.94 37.19 69.14
CA ARG A 197 -6.27 36.35 68.00
C ARG A 197 -6.23 37.17 66.70
N ILE A 198 -5.83 36.56 65.58
CA ILE A 198 -5.73 37.21 64.26
C ILE A 198 -7.07 37.82 63.78
N ASP A 199 -8.22 37.26 64.18
CA ASP A 199 -9.57 37.74 63.84
C ASP A 199 -9.86 39.15 64.40
N SER A 200 -9.08 39.56 65.39
CA SER A 200 -9.12 40.92 65.93
C SER A 200 -8.34 41.93 65.08
N THR A 201 -7.45 41.47 64.19
CA THR A 201 -6.66 42.33 63.29
C THR A 201 -7.40 42.65 61.99
N GLY A 202 -7.19 43.83 61.42
CA GLY A 202 -7.81 44.24 60.16
C GLY A 202 -7.44 43.32 58.99
N LEU A 203 -6.17 42.92 58.89
CA LEU A 203 -5.66 42.02 57.87
C LEU A 203 -6.24 40.61 58.01
N GLY A 204 -6.35 40.11 59.24
CA GLY A 204 -7.00 38.82 59.53
C GLY A 204 -8.48 38.81 59.12
N ARG A 205 -9.23 39.88 59.43
CA ARG A 205 -10.63 40.02 59.01
C ARG A 205 -10.80 40.06 57.49
N ILE A 206 -9.95 40.82 56.79
CA ILE A 206 -9.96 40.91 55.33
C ILE A 206 -9.65 39.53 54.71
N LEU A 207 -8.66 38.82 55.24
CA LEU A 207 -8.30 37.49 54.75
C LEU A 207 -9.41 36.46 54.96
N ILE A 208 -10.04 36.43 56.14
CA ILE A 208 -11.19 35.56 56.43
C ILE A 208 -12.35 35.89 55.49
N PHE A 209 -12.67 37.18 55.31
CA PHE A 209 -13.74 37.63 54.43
C PHE A 209 -13.49 37.19 52.98
N LEU A 210 -12.30 37.45 52.45
CA LEU A 210 -11.94 37.09 51.08
C LEU A 210 -11.88 35.57 50.86
N THR A 211 -11.41 34.81 51.85
CA THR A 211 -11.42 33.34 51.77
C THR A 211 -12.85 32.80 51.82
N GLY A 212 -13.73 33.39 52.64
CA GLY A 212 -15.15 33.06 52.67
C GLY A 212 -15.86 33.39 51.36
N LEU A 213 -15.56 34.56 50.76
CA LEU A 213 -16.05 34.95 49.44
C LEU A 213 -15.57 33.98 48.36
N LEU A 214 -14.30 33.58 48.40
CA LEU A 214 -13.74 32.58 47.47
C LEU A 214 -14.45 31.23 47.60
N LEU A 215 -14.68 30.76 48.83
CA LEU A 215 -15.42 29.52 49.09
C LEU A 215 -16.86 29.61 48.54
N LEU A 216 -17.53 30.74 48.74
CA LEU A 216 -18.87 30.97 48.23
C LEU A 216 -18.89 30.92 46.69
N LEU A 217 -17.98 31.63 46.03
CA LEU A 217 -17.86 31.61 44.57
C LEU A 217 -17.55 30.19 44.05
N TYR A 218 -16.70 29.46 44.75
CA TYR A 218 -16.38 28.07 44.41
C TYR A 218 -17.60 27.16 44.54
N LEU A 219 -18.40 27.32 45.61
CA LEU A 219 -19.67 26.59 45.79
C LEU A 219 -20.68 26.95 44.71
N VAL A 220 -20.74 28.21 44.27
CA VAL A 220 -21.60 28.66 43.15
C VAL A 220 -21.18 27.98 41.85
N VAL A 221 -19.88 27.92 41.54
CA VAL A 221 -19.37 27.23 40.34
C VAL A 221 -19.66 25.72 40.39
N ILE A 222 -19.48 25.07 41.55
CA ILE A 222 -19.86 23.66 41.72
C ILE A 222 -21.37 23.49 41.51
N TYR A 223 -22.19 24.37 42.06
CA TYR A 223 -23.64 24.32 41.91
C TYR A 223 -24.07 24.49 40.46
N GLN A 224 -23.49 25.45 39.72
CA GLN A 224 -23.79 25.67 38.31
C GLN A 224 -23.40 24.45 37.46
N ASN A 225 -22.20 23.89 37.64
CA ASN A 225 -21.77 22.68 36.92
C ASN A 225 -22.68 21.48 37.21
N CYS A 226 -23.10 21.29 38.47
CA CYS A 226 -24.04 20.22 38.85
C CYS A 226 -25.46 20.43 38.32
N LYS A 227 -25.83 21.66 37.95
CA LYS A 227 -27.16 21.99 37.41
C LYS A 227 -27.25 21.68 35.91
N GLU A 228 -26.18 21.89 35.16
CA GLU A 228 -26.15 21.67 33.70
C GLU A 228 -25.94 20.20 33.32
N GLU A 229 -25.16 19.46 34.11
CA GLU A 229 -25.05 18.00 33.96
C GLU A 229 -26.27 17.33 34.60
N ALA A 230 -27.31 17.03 33.82
CA ALA A 230 -28.52 16.35 34.30
C ALA A 230 -28.21 14.98 34.93
N PHE A 231 -27.92 14.95 36.24
CA PHE A 231 -28.03 13.90 37.28
C PHE A 231 -27.76 12.41 36.96
N HIS A 232 -27.24 12.05 35.79
CA HIS A 232 -26.96 10.66 35.40
C HIS A 232 -25.49 10.28 35.47
N VAL A 233 -24.59 11.21 35.79
CA VAL A 233 -23.15 10.97 35.78
C VAL A 233 -22.62 10.87 37.23
N ASP A 234 -22.27 9.62 37.57
CA ASP A 234 -21.32 9.16 38.59
C ASP A 234 -21.28 9.89 39.95
N ARG A 235 -21.90 9.28 40.97
CA ARG A 235 -21.89 9.76 42.38
C ARG A 235 -20.48 10.01 42.92
N TRP A 236 -19.48 9.31 42.41
CA TRP A 236 -18.08 9.48 42.79
C TRP A 236 -17.50 10.83 42.37
N LEU A 237 -17.96 11.39 41.25
CA LEU A 237 -17.51 12.69 40.76
C LEU A 237 -17.96 13.80 41.72
N VAL A 238 -19.21 13.76 42.18
CA VAL A 238 -19.75 14.72 43.16
C VAL A 238 -19.01 14.62 44.49
N LEU A 239 -18.72 13.40 44.98
CA LEU A 239 -17.95 13.22 46.21
C LEU A 239 -16.52 13.78 46.08
N ARG A 240 -15.85 13.53 44.95
CA ARG A 240 -14.52 14.08 44.67
C ARG A 240 -14.54 15.60 44.56
N ARG A 241 -15.61 16.17 44.00
CA ARG A 241 -15.87 17.62 43.94
C ARG A 241 -16.05 18.20 45.36
N ILE A 242 -16.84 17.57 46.23
CA ILE A 242 -17.01 17.99 47.64
C ILE A 242 -15.70 17.85 48.42
N CYS A 243 -14.93 16.78 48.21
CA CYS A 243 -13.62 16.60 48.85
C CYS A 243 -12.61 17.68 48.43
N SER A 244 -12.72 18.27 47.24
CA SER A 244 -11.89 19.42 46.86
C SER A 244 -12.26 20.71 47.60
N CYS A 245 -13.50 20.86 48.10
CA CYS A 245 -13.82 21.92 49.05
C CYS A 245 -13.20 21.67 50.43
N ALA A 246 -12.97 20.40 50.79
CA ALA A 246 -12.35 20.06 52.06
C ALA A 246 -10.93 20.64 52.19
N THR A 247 -10.18 20.83 51.10
CA THR A 247 -8.87 21.50 51.18
C THR A 247 -8.99 22.99 51.47
N VAL A 248 -10.02 23.67 50.97
CA VAL A 248 -10.32 25.08 51.34
C VAL A 248 -10.76 25.17 52.80
N VAL A 249 -11.57 24.22 53.26
CA VAL A 249 -12.00 24.14 54.66
C VAL A 249 -10.83 23.80 55.59
N LEU A 250 -9.94 22.90 55.18
CA LEU A 250 -8.71 22.58 55.90
C LEU A 250 -7.74 23.77 55.88
N TYR A 251 -7.69 24.55 54.79
CA TYR A 251 -6.94 25.80 54.75
C TYR A 251 -7.54 26.83 55.72
N LEU A 252 -8.86 27.00 55.77
CA LEU A 252 -9.54 27.83 56.76
C LEU A 252 -9.30 27.34 58.20
N SER A 253 -9.26 26.02 58.41
CA SER A 253 -8.97 25.40 59.71
C SER A 253 -7.48 25.55 60.10
N ASN A 254 -6.56 25.48 59.13
CA ASN A 254 -5.13 25.70 59.33
C ASN A 254 -4.81 27.18 59.51
N LEU A 255 -5.51 28.06 58.79
CA LEU A 255 -5.57 29.47 59.11
C LEU A 255 -5.98 29.57 60.57
N ASN A 256 -7.05 28.89 61.01
CA ASN A 256 -7.52 28.88 62.40
C ASN A 256 -6.42 28.45 63.41
N GLY A 257 -5.56 27.51 63.01
CA GLY A 257 -4.36 27.13 63.76
C GLY A 257 -3.26 28.20 63.81
N LEU A 258 -3.10 29.01 62.76
CA LEU A 258 -2.22 30.20 62.76
C LEU A 258 -2.72 31.33 63.69
N PHE A 259 -3.98 31.30 64.15
CA PHE A 259 -4.52 32.30 65.09
C PHE A 259 -4.01 32.08 66.52
N GLU A 260 -3.60 30.86 66.85
CA GLU A 260 -2.81 30.60 68.06
C GLU A 260 -1.35 30.68 67.64
N SER A 261 -0.77 31.89 67.70
CA SER A 261 0.69 32.07 67.65
C SER A 261 1.31 30.95 68.48
N PRO A 262 2.27 30.18 67.93
CA PRO A 262 2.78 29.00 68.60
C PRO A 262 3.19 29.45 69.99
N LYS A 263 2.43 28.98 70.99
CA LYS A 263 2.77 29.15 72.39
C LYS A 263 4.16 28.55 72.47
N MET A 264 5.21 29.38 72.46
CA MET A 264 6.53 28.91 72.85
C MET A 264 6.25 28.17 74.15
N PRO A 265 6.46 26.85 74.21
CA PRO A 265 6.18 26.12 75.43
C PRO A 265 7.20 26.64 76.43
N PHE A 266 6.83 27.67 77.20
CA PHE A 266 7.55 28.19 78.36
C PHE A 266 7.66 27.13 79.47
N LYS A 267 7.29 25.88 79.18
CA LYS A 267 7.20 24.75 80.11
C LYS A 267 8.56 24.35 80.66
N ASP A 268 9.64 24.70 79.98
CA ASP A 268 11.02 24.40 80.41
C ASP A 268 11.73 25.57 81.11
N MET A 269 11.05 26.69 81.37
CA MET A 269 11.64 27.90 82.01
C MET A 269 11.16 28.10 83.45
N LYS A 270 10.95 27.03 84.22
CA LYS A 270 10.43 27.13 85.59
C LYS A 270 11.43 27.65 86.64
N ASP A 271 12.72 27.71 86.32
CA ASP A 271 13.77 27.90 87.34
C ASP A 271 14.51 29.25 87.26
N ILE A 272 14.02 30.24 86.50
CA ILE A 272 14.62 31.58 86.46
C ILE A 272 13.62 32.62 87.02
N PRO A 273 13.94 33.34 88.11
CA PRO A 273 13.11 34.42 88.64
C PRO A 273 13.23 35.69 87.78
N ALA A 274 12.77 35.62 86.53
CA ALA A 274 12.76 36.76 85.63
C ALA A 274 11.55 37.67 85.94
N GLN A 275 11.80 38.96 86.15
CA GLN A 275 10.77 39.98 86.28
C GLN A 275 9.96 40.05 84.98
N SER A 276 8.62 39.99 85.06
CA SER A 276 7.78 40.16 83.89
C SER A 276 7.65 41.64 83.51
N ILE A 277 7.72 41.93 82.22
CA ILE A 277 7.56 43.26 81.65
C ILE A 277 6.70 43.16 80.40
N ASP A 278 5.75 44.08 80.22
CA ASP A 278 4.98 44.15 78.98
C ASP A 278 5.84 44.68 77.82
N VAL A 279 5.44 44.38 76.59
CA VAL A 279 6.16 44.77 75.36
C VAL A 279 6.39 46.28 75.31
N GLU A 280 5.39 47.07 75.68
CA GLU A 280 5.39 48.52 75.56
C GLU A 280 6.41 49.15 76.51
N ALA A 281 6.42 48.70 77.76
CA ALA A 281 7.35 49.08 78.81
C ALA A 281 8.78 48.65 78.47
N TYR A 282 8.96 47.46 77.88
CA TYR A 282 10.28 47.02 77.41
C TYR A 282 10.80 47.90 76.27
N LEU A 283 9.98 48.15 75.24
CA LEU A 283 10.35 49.01 74.12
C LEU A 283 10.61 50.45 74.57
N GLN A 284 9.88 50.94 75.56
CA GLN A 284 10.07 52.29 76.11
C GLN A 284 11.36 52.39 76.95
N LYS A 285 11.68 51.36 77.75
CA LYS A 285 12.92 51.27 78.54
C LYS A 285 14.17 51.35 77.65
N HIS A 286 14.13 50.73 76.47
CA HIS A 286 15.25 50.67 75.53
C HIS A 286 15.11 51.63 74.34
N GLY A 287 14.02 52.39 74.30
CA GLY A 287 13.63 53.26 73.18
C GLY A 287 14.46 54.53 73.06
N GLY A 288 15.00 55.02 74.19
CA GLY A 288 15.55 56.37 74.32
C GLY A 288 14.48 57.45 74.14
N ASP A 289 14.55 58.54 74.91
CA ASP A 289 13.57 59.65 74.83
C ASP A 289 13.51 60.32 73.44
N SER A 290 14.52 60.06 72.59
CA SER A 290 14.62 60.55 71.21
C SER A 290 13.64 59.90 70.22
N ALA A 291 12.93 58.83 70.61
CA ALA A 291 11.99 58.12 69.73
C ALA A 291 10.67 58.88 69.47
N LEU A 292 10.42 59.99 70.15
CA LEU A 292 9.29 60.91 69.95
C LEU A 292 9.66 61.91 68.81
N THR A 293 9.16 61.83 67.58
CA THR A 293 7.86 62.40 67.19
C THR A 293 7.72 62.47 65.65
N SER A 294 8.20 61.48 64.90
CA SER A 294 7.92 61.46 63.45
C SER A 294 6.41 61.24 63.23
N PRO A 295 5.65 62.20 62.65
CA PRO A 295 4.21 62.02 62.42
C PRO A 295 3.94 60.85 61.48
N PHE A 296 4.91 60.55 60.61
CA PHE A 296 4.91 59.40 59.74
C PHE A 296 4.98 58.09 60.52
N ARG A 297 5.91 57.95 61.49
CA ARG A 297 5.99 56.74 62.33
C ARG A 297 4.74 56.52 63.16
N ARG A 298 4.11 57.58 63.67
CA ARG A 298 2.84 57.46 64.41
C ARG A 298 1.72 56.93 63.51
N LYS A 299 1.53 57.53 62.33
CA LYS A 299 0.53 57.06 61.36
C LYS A 299 0.81 55.65 60.85
N LEU A 300 2.09 55.33 60.62
CA LEU A 300 2.50 53.99 60.20
C LEU A 300 2.27 52.98 61.33
N GLY A 301 2.55 53.34 62.59
CA GLY A 301 2.26 52.52 63.76
C GLY A 301 0.77 52.29 63.97
N GLU A 302 -0.07 53.31 63.83
CA GLU A 302 -1.53 53.18 63.87
C GLU A 302 -2.04 52.26 62.76
N LEU A 303 -1.53 52.44 61.52
CA LEU A 303 -1.90 51.61 60.38
C LEU A 303 -1.43 50.16 60.54
N SER A 304 -0.17 49.94 60.93
CA SER A 304 0.40 48.62 61.19
C SER A 304 -0.28 47.93 62.37
N GLY A 305 -0.64 48.69 63.39
CA GLY A 305 -1.43 48.25 64.54
C GLY A 305 -2.82 47.76 64.13
N TRP A 306 -3.51 48.53 63.29
CA TRP A 306 -4.80 48.14 62.72
C TRP A 306 -4.67 46.91 61.81
N LEU A 307 -3.67 46.89 60.93
CA LEU A 307 -3.48 45.81 59.97
C LEU A 307 -3.14 44.51 60.69
N ALA A 308 -2.11 44.51 61.53
CA ALA A 308 -1.47 43.26 61.93
C ALA A 308 -1.36 43.05 63.45
N GLY A 309 -1.99 43.94 64.23
CA GLY A 309 -2.07 43.84 65.69
C GLY A 309 -1.23 44.88 66.41
N GLU A 310 -1.64 45.17 67.65
CA GLU A 310 -1.07 46.23 68.49
C GLU A 310 0.44 46.11 68.69
N ASP A 311 0.96 44.90 68.87
CA ASP A 311 2.39 44.63 69.02
C ASP A 311 3.21 45.18 67.83
N LEU A 312 2.73 44.99 66.58
CA LEU A 312 3.43 45.56 65.40
C LEU A 312 3.33 47.09 65.39
N GLY A 313 2.17 47.63 65.76
CA GLY A 313 2.01 49.08 65.91
C GLY A 313 3.01 49.65 66.90
N GLN A 314 3.19 48.98 68.05
CA GLN A 314 4.17 49.33 69.07
C GLN A 314 5.62 49.15 68.59
N PHE A 315 5.95 48.08 67.85
CA PHE A 315 7.29 47.91 67.26
C PHE A 315 7.60 49.01 66.24
N VAL A 316 6.65 49.42 65.40
CA VAL A 316 6.85 50.48 64.42
C VAL A 316 6.95 51.85 65.09
N GLN A 317 6.15 52.09 66.13
CA GLN A 317 6.06 53.38 66.80
C GLN A 317 7.18 53.61 67.81
N LYS A 318 7.48 52.60 68.64
CA LYS A 318 8.40 52.67 69.79
C LYS A 318 9.66 51.82 69.63
N GLY A 319 9.71 50.94 68.63
CA GLY A 319 10.89 50.12 68.38
C GLY A 319 12.12 50.97 68.08
N SER A 320 13.14 50.83 68.92
CA SER A 320 14.48 51.34 68.64
C SER A 320 15.36 50.19 68.15
N ARG A 321 16.46 50.54 67.49
CA ARG A 321 17.50 49.57 67.13
C ARG A 321 18.06 48.86 68.36
N HIS A 322 18.18 49.57 69.49
CA HIS A 322 18.70 48.99 70.74
C HIS A 322 17.73 48.00 71.37
N ALA A 323 16.42 48.23 71.27
CA ALA A 323 15.40 47.32 71.80
C ALA A 323 15.32 45.99 71.02
N LEU A 324 15.62 46.03 69.72
CA LEU A 324 15.56 44.87 68.83
C LEU A 324 16.91 44.13 68.67
N PHE A 325 18.01 44.87 68.82
CA PHE A 325 19.38 44.39 68.63
C PHE A 325 20.28 44.93 69.76
N PRO A 326 20.08 44.49 71.01
CA PRO A 326 20.90 44.93 72.13
C PRO A 326 22.33 44.47 71.88
N ASN A 327 23.29 45.38 72.04
CA ASN A 327 24.72 45.13 71.85
C ASN A 327 25.15 44.73 70.42
N GLU A 328 24.23 44.83 69.45
CA GLU A 328 24.42 44.41 68.07
C GLU A 328 24.16 45.59 67.10
N PRO A 329 25.05 46.63 67.09
CA PRO A 329 25.11 47.49 65.91
C PRO A 329 25.49 46.61 64.70
N ARG A 330 25.46 46.99 63.43
CA ARG A 330 25.82 46.06 62.32
C ARG A 330 24.85 44.88 62.07
N THR A 331 24.29 44.17 63.06
CA THR A 331 23.41 42.99 62.81
C THR A 331 22.07 43.36 62.16
N ALA A 332 21.54 44.57 62.42
CA ALA A 332 20.34 45.06 61.76
C ALA A 332 20.46 45.05 60.21
N TRP A 333 21.65 45.34 59.66
CA TRP A 333 21.88 45.30 58.21
C TRP A 333 21.88 43.87 57.67
N VAL A 334 22.44 42.92 58.42
CA VAL A 334 22.42 41.50 58.06
C VAL A 334 20.97 41.01 57.95
N HIS A 335 20.09 41.45 58.83
CA HIS A 335 18.66 41.09 58.77
C HIS A 335 17.90 41.75 57.64
N VAL A 336 18.22 43.00 57.31
CA VAL A 336 17.63 43.67 56.13
C VAL A 336 18.07 42.96 54.86
N ILE A 337 19.35 42.59 54.73
CA ILE A 337 19.88 41.84 53.59
C ILE A 337 19.24 40.44 53.51
N LEU A 338 19.17 39.73 54.63
CA LEU A 338 18.56 38.39 54.71
C LEU A 338 17.05 38.45 54.41
N GLY A 339 16.34 39.47 54.89
CA GLY A 339 14.94 39.74 54.58
C GLY A 339 14.72 40.04 53.10
N LEU A 340 15.56 40.90 52.50
CA LEU A 340 15.52 41.21 51.07
C LEU A 340 15.82 39.98 50.21
N LEU A 341 16.78 39.15 50.61
CA LEU A 341 17.09 37.87 49.97
C LEU A 341 15.87 36.92 50.02
N LEU A 342 15.21 36.78 51.17
CA LEU A 342 14.03 35.92 51.30
C LEU A 342 12.84 36.41 50.46
N VAL A 343 12.61 37.72 50.47
CA VAL A 343 11.59 38.37 49.63
C VAL A 343 11.92 38.21 48.13
N GLY A 344 13.21 38.16 47.77
CA GLY A 344 13.65 37.87 46.40
C GLY A 344 13.55 36.39 46.00
N VAL A 345 13.78 35.46 46.92
CA VAL A 345 13.78 34.00 46.67
C VAL A 345 12.36 33.42 46.62
N ALA A 346 11.41 33.94 47.39
CA ALA A 346 10.04 33.42 47.42
C ALA A 346 9.32 33.50 46.05
N PRO A 347 9.40 34.61 45.29
CA PRO A 347 8.88 34.68 43.93
C PRO A 347 9.57 33.71 42.96
N PHE A 348 10.87 33.47 43.12
CA PHE A 348 11.61 32.49 42.30
C PHE A 348 11.14 31.07 42.57
N ALA A 349 10.87 30.71 43.83
CA ALA A 349 10.28 29.41 44.18
C ALA A 349 8.86 29.25 43.60
N PHE A 350 8.04 30.31 43.64
CA PHE A 350 6.73 30.34 42.97
C PHE A 350 6.86 30.14 41.46
N GLN A 351 7.87 30.77 40.86
CA GLN A 351 8.12 30.67 39.43
C GLN A 351 8.60 29.28 39.00
N LEU A 352 9.48 28.63 39.77
CA LEU A 352 9.86 27.23 39.55
C LEU A 352 8.64 26.30 39.66
N ALA A 353 7.73 26.57 40.61
CA ALA A 353 6.49 25.81 40.73
C ALA A 353 5.53 26.04 39.54
N MET A 354 5.54 27.23 38.94
CA MET A 354 4.74 27.58 37.75
C MET A 354 5.35 27.05 36.44
N SER A 355 6.67 26.95 36.30
CA SER A 355 7.31 26.39 35.10
C SER A 355 7.01 24.89 34.94
N GLU A 356 6.84 24.17 36.05
CA GLU A 356 6.38 22.78 36.07
C GLU A 356 4.94 22.58 35.56
N LEU A 357 4.18 23.66 35.35
CA LEU A 357 2.81 23.60 34.82
C LEU A 357 2.77 23.58 33.29
N PHE A 358 3.80 24.10 32.63
CA PHE A 358 3.91 24.22 31.18
C PHE A 358 4.92 23.21 30.62
N VAL A 359 4.74 21.94 31.00
CA VAL A 359 5.55 20.84 30.47
C VAL A 359 4.93 20.37 29.16
N THR A 360 5.78 20.08 28.18
CA THR A 360 5.36 19.47 26.92
C THR A 360 4.49 18.23 27.17
N PRO A 361 3.28 18.16 26.58
CA PRO A 361 2.33 17.12 26.90
C PRO A 361 2.86 15.76 26.44
N ALA A 362 3.00 14.81 27.35
CA ALA A 362 3.38 13.45 26.99
C ALA A 362 2.18 12.69 26.38
N ILE A 363 2.44 11.93 25.31
CA ILE A 363 1.50 10.92 24.81
C ILE A 363 1.68 9.68 25.69
N VAL A 364 0.68 9.35 26.51
CA VAL A 364 0.78 8.23 27.46
C VAL A 364 0.46 6.91 26.76
N ASP A 365 -0.55 6.93 25.88
CA ASP A 365 -0.99 5.74 25.17
C ASP A 365 -1.51 6.13 23.77
N LEU A 366 -1.22 5.27 22.80
CA LEU A 366 -1.66 5.39 21.41
C LEU A 366 -2.22 4.05 20.98
N ARG A 367 -3.54 3.91 21.01
CA ARG A 367 -4.23 2.66 20.65
C ARG A 367 -4.98 2.80 19.35
N PRO A 368 -4.69 1.97 18.34
CA PRO A 368 -5.58 1.91 17.20
C PRO A 368 -6.86 1.15 17.59
N LEU A 369 -8.04 1.72 17.31
CA LEU A 369 -9.32 1.05 17.59
C LEU A 369 -9.72 0.08 16.48
N SER A 370 -9.21 0.31 15.27
CA SER A 370 -9.57 -0.43 14.06
C SER A 370 -8.43 -0.47 13.05
N ALA A 371 -7.20 -0.31 13.54
CA ALA A 371 -5.98 -0.23 12.76
C ALA A 371 -4.87 -1.02 13.49
N MET A 372 -3.73 -1.16 12.84
CA MET A 372 -2.53 -1.73 13.46
C MET A 372 -1.43 -0.68 13.48
N LEU A 373 -0.79 -0.48 14.63
CA LEU A 373 0.29 0.49 14.81
C LEU A 373 1.62 -0.26 14.85
N ILE A 374 2.45 -0.07 13.82
CA ILE A 374 3.76 -0.69 13.71
C ILE A 374 4.83 0.38 13.95
N PRO A 375 5.65 0.28 15.02
CA PRO A 375 6.76 1.19 15.22
C PRO A 375 7.81 0.97 14.12
N LYS A 376 8.23 2.05 13.42
CA LYS A 376 9.29 1.97 12.41
C LYS A 376 10.59 2.46 13.01
N PHE A 377 11.43 1.53 13.47
CA PHE A 377 12.75 1.85 13.96
C PHE A 377 13.69 2.12 12.78
N HIS A 378 14.11 3.38 12.60
CA HIS A 378 15.25 3.69 11.74
C HIS A 378 16.51 3.74 12.62
N PRO A 379 17.53 2.92 12.34
CA PRO A 379 18.81 3.04 13.02
C PRO A 379 19.41 4.41 12.69
N GLY A 380 19.48 5.31 13.68
CA GLY A 380 20.19 6.60 13.58
C GLY A 380 19.35 7.88 13.74
N LEU A 381 18.02 7.82 13.70
CA LEU A 381 17.16 9.00 13.90
C LEU A 381 16.40 8.90 15.22
N LYS A 382 16.56 9.90 16.10
CA LYS A 382 15.79 10.04 17.35
C LYS A 382 14.29 10.32 17.13
N LEU A 383 13.84 10.46 15.88
CA LEU A 383 12.43 10.66 15.55
C LEU A 383 11.73 9.31 15.39
N HIS A 384 10.82 8.99 16.30
CA HIS A 384 9.96 7.82 16.18
C HIS A 384 8.94 8.06 15.07
N THR A 385 9.14 7.40 13.93
CA THR A 385 8.12 7.35 12.87
C THR A 385 7.29 6.09 13.08
N TYR A 386 5.97 6.20 13.10
CA TYR A 386 5.09 5.04 13.22
C TYR A 386 4.42 4.78 11.87
N ARG A 387 4.18 3.51 11.54
CA ARG A 387 3.37 3.12 10.39
C ARG A 387 2.03 2.64 10.89
N LEU A 388 0.96 3.28 10.45
CA LEU A 388 -0.42 2.91 10.82
C LEU A 388 -1.06 2.19 9.64
N LEU A 389 -1.36 0.90 9.80
CA LEU A 389 -2.09 0.11 8.81
C LEU A 389 -3.58 0.21 9.11
N VAL A 390 -4.34 0.88 8.26
CA VAL A 390 -5.78 1.13 8.45
C VAL A 390 -6.60 0.28 7.48
N ASN A 391 -7.67 -0.32 8.01
CA ASN A 391 -8.72 -0.89 7.17
C ASN A 391 -9.60 0.26 6.64
N PRO A 392 -9.86 0.37 5.33
CA PRO A 392 -10.69 1.43 4.76
C PRO A 392 -12.12 1.49 5.32
N ALA A 393 -12.63 0.42 5.92
CA ALA A 393 -13.96 0.43 6.55
C ALA A 393 -13.99 1.12 7.92
N SER A 394 -12.85 1.30 8.59
CA SER A 394 -12.79 1.76 9.97
C SER A 394 -11.38 2.26 10.33
N SER A 395 -11.15 3.57 10.28
CA SER A 395 -9.85 4.18 10.58
C SER A 395 -9.93 5.11 11.79
N ARG A 396 -10.11 4.54 12.99
CA ARG A 396 -10.14 5.34 14.24
C ARG A 396 -8.86 5.11 15.05
N LEU A 397 -8.22 6.20 15.43
CA LEU A 397 -7.04 6.22 16.29
C LEU A 397 -7.43 6.82 17.64
N GLN A 398 -7.27 6.03 18.71
CA GLN A 398 -7.50 6.48 20.08
C GLN A 398 -6.19 7.00 20.66
N VAL A 399 -6.18 8.27 21.06
CA VAL A 399 -5.02 8.95 21.64
C VAL A 399 -5.36 9.31 23.09
N SER A 400 -4.54 8.82 24.02
CA SER A 400 -4.64 9.17 25.44
C SER A 400 -3.40 9.99 25.82
N PRO A 401 -3.44 11.32 25.67
CA PRO A 401 -2.38 12.16 26.20
C PRO A 401 -2.46 12.19 27.73
N LYS A 402 -1.42 12.72 28.37
CA LYS A 402 -1.50 13.09 29.78
C LYS A 402 -2.45 14.30 29.89
N PHE A 403 -3.74 14.03 30.08
CA PHE A 403 -4.83 15.02 29.99
C PHE A 403 -4.66 16.25 30.87
N SER A 404 -3.90 16.16 31.97
CA SER A 404 -3.57 17.31 32.81
C SER A 404 -2.65 18.34 32.13
N GLN A 405 -2.09 18.02 30.97
CA GLN A 405 -1.11 18.84 30.24
C GLN A 405 -1.53 19.18 28.82
N ALA A 406 -2.56 18.53 28.27
CA ALA A 406 -2.92 18.63 26.86
C ALA A 406 -4.26 19.33 26.69
N SER A 407 -4.35 20.35 25.82
CA SER A 407 -5.59 21.10 25.53
C SER A 407 -6.37 20.56 24.34
N SER A 408 -5.68 19.94 23.38
CA SER A 408 -6.30 19.35 22.19
C SER A 408 -5.39 18.33 21.54
N VAL A 409 -5.99 17.40 20.80
CA VAL A 409 -5.28 16.53 19.89
C VAL A 409 -5.79 16.78 18.48
N SER A 410 -4.88 16.86 17.52
CA SER A 410 -5.22 16.96 16.11
C SER A 410 -4.40 16.01 15.26
N ILE A 411 -4.99 15.47 14.21
CA ILE A 411 -4.29 14.71 13.18
C ILE A 411 -4.46 15.40 11.83
N CYS A 412 -3.35 15.67 11.16
CA CYS A 412 -3.30 16.28 9.83
C CYS A 412 -2.63 15.29 8.87
N CYS A 413 -3.25 14.94 7.76
CA CYS A 413 -2.68 13.99 6.79
C CYS A 413 -2.47 14.65 5.43
N ALA A 414 -1.25 14.72 4.92
CA ALA A 414 -1.00 15.27 3.59
C ALA A 414 -1.38 14.25 2.50
N THR A 415 -2.34 14.60 1.64
CA THR A 415 -2.77 13.79 0.49
C THR A 415 -2.56 14.61 -0.79
N GLY A 416 -1.32 14.62 -1.32
CA GLY A 416 -0.96 15.42 -2.50
C GLY A 416 -0.56 16.87 -2.16
N SER A 417 -0.74 17.80 -3.10
CA SER A 417 -0.26 19.19 -3.00
C SER A 417 -1.16 20.15 -2.21
N SER A 418 -2.35 19.73 -1.79
CA SER A 418 -3.18 20.51 -0.87
C SER A 418 -3.20 19.86 0.52
N TYR A 419 -3.03 20.67 1.56
CA TYR A 419 -3.21 20.22 2.95
C TYR A 419 -4.71 20.07 3.22
N PRO A 420 -5.24 18.85 3.42
CA PRO A 420 -6.64 18.67 3.77
C PRO A 420 -6.91 19.16 5.20
N PRO A 421 -8.20 19.38 5.54
CA PRO A 421 -8.59 19.82 6.88
C PRO A 421 -8.11 18.81 7.94
N CYS A 422 -7.42 19.31 8.96
CA CYS A 422 -7.04 18.52 10.12
C CYS A 422 -8.26 18.22 10.97
N GLU A 423 -8.40 16.98 11.45
CA GLU A 423 -9.35 16.69 12.50
C GLU A 423 -8.74 17.13 13.83
N LYS A 424 -9.43 18.02 14.55
CA LYS A 424 -9.02 18.54 15.85
C LYS A 424 -10.11 18.22 16.86
N ILE A 425 -9.75 17.48 17.90
CA ILE A 425 -10.60 17.23 19.05
C ILE A 425 -10.07 18.10 20.20
N PRO A 426 -10.76 19.19 20.55
CA PRO A 426 -10.46 19.92 21.78
C PRO A 426 -10.85 19.06 22.99
N PHE A 427 -10.08 19.15 24.06
CA PHE A 427 -10.49 18.60 25.35
C PHE A 427 -11.32 19.63 26.09
N ASP A 428 -12.48 19.20 26.58
CA ASP A 428 -13.37 20.04 27.38
C ASP A 428 -12.95 19.94 28.85
N HIS A 429 -11.83 20.58 29.17
CA HIS A 429 -11.46 20.73 30.57
C HIS A 429 -12.43 21.69 31.26
N SER A 430 -12.84 21.31 32.46
CA SER A 430 -13.59 22.14 33.40
C SER A 430 -12.71 22.45 34.59
N LEU A 431 -13.06 23.51 35.33
CA LEU A 431 -12.46 23.87 36.62
C LEU A 431 -12.45 22.69 37.61
N LEU A 432 -13.36 21.73 37.42
CA LEU A 432 -13.59 20.62 38.33
C LEU A 432 -13.03 19.29 37.84
N SER A 433 -12.79 19.13 36.53
CA SER A 433 -12.33 17.89 35.92
C SER A 433 -11.55 18.12 34.63
N PHE A 434 -10.44 17.40 34.46
CA PHE A 434 -9.84 17.24 33.14
C PHE A 434 -10.72 16.29 32.33
N ASP A 435 -10.86 16.54 31.03
CA ASP A 435 -11.43 15.53 30.13
C ASP A 435 -10.46 14.35 30.06
N GLU A 436 -10.79 13.25 30.74
CA GLU A 436 -10.00 12.01 30.73
C GLU A 436 -10.43 11.07 29.60
N ARG A 437 -11.37 11.48 28.74
CA ARG A 437 -11.85 10.66 27.64
C ARG A 437 -10.78 10.60 26.55
N PRO A 438 -10.33 9.40 26.14
CA PRO A 438 -9.41 9.25 25.04
C PRO A 438 -9.97 9.89 23.76
N ALA A 439 -9.16 10.65 23.05
CA ALA A 439 -9.55 11.28 21.79
C ALA A 439 -9.57 10.21 20.69
N ALA A 440 -10.76 9.90 20.15
CA ALA A 440 -10.92 8.99 19.02
C ALA A 440 -10.94 9.78 17.71
N LEU A 441 -9.77 9.98 17.11
CA LEU A 441 -9.58 10.71 15.86
C LEU A 441 -9.91 9.81 14.68
N GLN A 442 -10.64 10.34 13.69
CA GLN A 442 -10.78 9.68 12.41
C GLN A 442 -9.57 9.99 11.53
N VAL A 443 -8.88 8.94 11.10
CA VAL A 443 -7.75 9.10 10.18
C VAL A 443 -8.34 9.24 8.78
N PRO A 444 -8.15 10.37 8.08
CA PRO A 444 -8.70 10.56 6.74
C PRO A 444 -8.08 9.52 5.79
N ILE A 445 -8.91 8.59 5.32
CA ILE A 445 -8.48 7.52 4.42
C ILE A 445 -8.46 8.09 3.00
N ALA A 446 -7.29 8.48 2.52
CA ALA A 446 -7.07 8.51 1.08
C ALA A 446 -6.80 7.08 0.60
N SER A 447 -7.21 6.75 -0.63
CA SER A 447 -6.95 5.47 -1.30
C SER A 447 -5.45 5.14 -1.47
N VAL A 448 -4.55 6.03 -1.05
CA VAL A 448 -3.10 5.97 -1.24
C VAL A 448 -2.40 6.35 0.07
N SER A 449 -1.20 5.79 0.28
CA SER A 449 -0.31 6.09 1.41
C SER A 449 -0.24 7.59 1.72
N ALA A 450 -0.54 7.98 2.96
CA ALA A 450 -0.51 9.38 3.40
C ALA A 450 0.53 9.58 4.52
N GLN A 451 1.18 10.75 4.53
CA GLN A 451 2.00 11.17 5.66
C GLN A 451 1.14 12.03 6.58
N CYS A 452 0.96 11.60 7.81
CA CYS A 452 0.19 12.28 8.82
C CYS A 452 1.06 12.79 9.96
N GLU A 453 0.66 13.90 10.56
CA GLU A 453 1.25 14.48 11.76
C GLU A 453 0.16 14.52 12.84
N LEU A 454 0.34 13.68 13.87
CA LEU A 454 -0.45 13.73 15.09
C LEU A 454 0.20 14.76 16.01
N THR A 455 -0.55 15.80 16.35
CA THR A 455 -0.12 16.88 17.23
C THR A 455 -0.95 16.85 18.51
N VAL A 456 -0.30 16.68 19.65
CA VAL A 456 -0.89 16.93 20.97
C VAL A 456 -0.44 18.32 21.40
N ARG A 457 -1.39 19.24 21.54
CA ARG A 457 -1.11 20.60 22.02
C ARG A 457 -1.26 20.65 23.53
N GLY A 458 -0.32 21.34 24.17
CA GLY A 458 -0.29 21.55 25.61
C GLY A 458 -1.27 22.63 26.06
N LEU A 459 -1.21 23.02 27.34
CA LEU A 459 -1.94 24.18 27.86
C LEU A 459 -1.45 25.52 27.27
N SER A 460 -0.26 25.52 26.67
CA SER A 460 0.28 26.63 25.90
C SER A 460 0.60 26.20 24.47
N ARG A 461 0.53 27.14 23.52
CA ARG A 461 0.66 26.94 22.08
C ARG A 461 2.03 26.45 21.64
N ASP A 462 3.11 26.85 22.29
CA ASP A 462 4.46 26.37 21.93
C ASP A 462 4.73 24.97 22.50
N ASP A 463 3.95 24.52 23.49
CA ASP A 463 4.12 23.21 24.10
C ASP A 463 3.40 22.17 23.26
N THR A 464 4.02 21.73 22.16
CA THR A 464 3.44 20.74 21.25
C THR A 464 4.28 19.49 21.18
N THR A 465 3.62 18.33 21.27
CA THR A 465 4.22 17.04 20.97
C THR A 465 3.73 16.59 19.61
N ARG A 466 4.66 16.40 18.68
CA ARG A 466 4.38 16.01 17.30
C ARG A 466 4.84 14.58 17.06
N LEU A 467 4.01 13.80 16.40
CA LEU A 467 4.27 12.43 16.03
C LEU A 467 3.98 12.24 14.54
N HIS A 468 5.00 11.85 13.78
CA HIS A 468 4.85 11.56 12.35
C HIS A 468 4.38 10.11 12.15
N LEU A 469 3.25 9.96 11.47
CA LEU A 469 2.59 8.70 11.16
C LEU A 469 2.58 8.50 9.64
N THR A 470 3.06 7.37 9.14
CA THR A 470 2.83 6.96 7.75
C THR A 470 1.61 6.04 7.72
N VAL A 471 0.51 6.49 7.13
CA VAL A 471 -0.75 5.77 7.06
C VAL A 471 -0.84 5.01 5.75
N GLU A 472 -0.98 3.68 5.80
CA GLU A 472 -1.11 2.81 4.63
C GLU A 472 -2.32 1.89 4.78
N THR A 473 -2.90 1.46 3.66
CA THR A 473 -4.03 0.51 3.69
C THR A 473 -3.54 -0.92 3.80
N VAL A 474 -4.25 -1.74 4.59
CA VAL A 474 -3.89 -3.16 4.78
C VAL A 474 -3.88 -3.93 3.45
N ASN A 475 -4.74 -3.52 2.50
CA ASN A 475 -4.85 -4.08 1.15
C ASN A 475 -3.55 -4.01 0.34
N LYS A 476 -2.69 -3.00 0.58
CA LYS A 476 -1.39 -2.86 -0.10
C LYS A 476 -0.48 -4.07 0.14
N TYR A 477 -0.70 -4.79 1.24
CA TYR A 477 0.10 -5.93 1.67
C TYR A 477 -0.62 -7.28 1.53
N HIS A 478 -1.84 -7.30 0.96
CA HIS A 478 -2.65 -8.50 0.77
C HIS A 478 -2.96 -9.29 2.07
N PHE A 479 -3.04 -8.62 3.22
CA PHE A 479 -3.57 -9.25 4.45
C PHE A 479 -5.10 -9.30 4.41
N SER A 480 -5.68 -10.37 4.92
CA SER A 480 -7.14 -10.57 4.96
C SER A 480 -7.78 -10.27 6.30
N ASP A 481 -7.04 -10.51 7.38
CA ASP A 481 -7.49 -10.28 8.75
C ASP A 481 -6.27 -10.00 9.65
N CYS A 482 -6.42 -9.08 10.59
CA CYS A 482 -5.40 -8.73 11.57
C CYS A 482 -6.08 -8.68 12.94
N VAL A 483 -5.84 -9.69 13.76
CA VAL A 483 -6.39 -9.81 15.12
C VAL A 483 -5.22 -9.77 16.09
N GLU A 484 -5.27 -8.87 17.08
CA GLU A 484 -4.30 -8.82 18.19
C GLU A 484 -2.83 -8.90 17.74
N ASP A 485 -2.46 -8.01 16.81
CA ASP A 485 -1.10 -7.88 16.26
C ASP A 485 -0.58 -9.04 15.38
N VAL A 486 -1.45 -9.99 15.04
CA VAL A 486 -1.16 -11.06 14.08
C VAL A 486 -1.97 -10.87 12.81
N CYS A 487 -1.30 -10.61 11.68
CA CYS A 487 -1.95 -10.51 10.37
C CYS A 487 -1.75 -11.80 9.55
N SER A 488 -2.83 -12.36 9.02
CA SER A 488 -2.82 -13.49 8.10
C SER A 488 -2.95 -13.05 6.64
N CYS A 489 -2.19 -13.70 5.75
CA CYS A 489 -2.30 -13.47 4.31
C CYS A 489 -3.70 -13.81 3.80
N GLY A 490 -4.17 -13.06 2.81
CA GLY A 490 -5.43 -13.34 2.13
C GLY A 490 -5.39 -14.57 1.25
N ARG A 491 -6.57 -15.04 0.85
CA ARG A 491 -6.74 -16.18 -0.05
C ARG A 491 -5.90 -16.01 -1.32
N GLY A 492 -5.09 -17.02 -1.63
CA GLY A 492 -4.17 -16.99 -2.78
C GLY A 492 -2.81 -16.34 -2.50
N PHE A 493 -2.49 -16.04 -1.25
CA PHE A 493 -1.21 -15.47 -0.86
C PHE A 493 -0.59 -16.24 0.30
N GLN A 494 0.74 -16.40 0.25
CA GLN A 494 1.55 -17.05 1.28
C GLN A 494 2.58 -16.09 1.87
N GLY A 495 2.93 -16.32 3.12
CA GLY A 495 3.90 -15.54 3.88
C GLY A 495 3.86 -15.94 5.35
N LYS A 496 4.90 -15.62 6.12
CA LYS A 496 4.80 -15.75 7.57
C LYS A 496 3.76 -14.74 8.08
N PRO A 497 2.84 -15.13 8.97
CA PRO A 497 1.96 -14.18 9.61
C PRO A 497 2.81 -13.11 10.28
N TYR A 498 2.47 -11.85 10.02
CA TYR A 498 3.20 -10.75 10.63
C TYR A 498 2.80 -10.70 12.11
N ASN A 499 3.76 -10.97 12.99
CA ASN A 499 3.61 -10.81 14.43
C ASN A 499 4.43 -9.60 14.87
N ALA A 500 3.76 -8.59 15.44
CA ALA A 500 4.44 -7.37 15.88
C ALA A 500 5.44 -7.63 17.02
N SER A 501 5.23 -8.66 17.84
CA SER A 501 6.10 -8.98 18.99
C SER A 501 7.48 -9.50 18.57
N ASP A 502 7.57 -10.21 17.45
CA ASP A 502 8.77 -10.95 17.07
C ASP A 502 9.82 -10.07 16.37
N ASN A 503 9.41 -8.90 15.88
CA ASN A 503 10.27 -7.98 15.12
C ASN A 503 10.97 -6.91 15.98
N ALA A 504 10.84 -6.97 17.32
CA ALA A 504 11.50 -6.01 18.20
C ALA A 504 12.99 -6.33 18.45
N SER A 505 13.46 -7.57 18.22
CA SER A 505 14.81 -8.01 18.61
C SER A 505 15.77 -8.28 17.45
N ASP A 506 15.28 -8.66 16.27
CA ASP A 506 16.14 -9.09 15.16
C ASP A 506 16.08 -8.06 14.03
N GLY A 507 17.19 -7.39 13.75
CA GLY A 507 17.35 -6.40 12.67
C GLY A 507 17.21 -6.97 11.24
N ALA A 508 16.35 -7.98 11.04
CA ALA A 508 15.99 -8.52 9.74
C ALA A 508 15.23 -7.45 8.94
N GLY A 509 15.77 -7.13 7.76
CA GLY A 509 15.31 -6.02 6.94
C GLY A 509 13.82 -6.09 6.54
N PRO A 510 13.23 -4.95 6.17
CA PRO A 510 11.78 -4.72 5.97
C PRO A 510 11.09 -5.53 4.86
N ASN A 511 11.76 -6.51 4.24
CA ASN A 511 11.23 -7.28 3.11
C ASN A 511 10.64 -8.64 3.52
N ALA A 512 10.69 -9.03 4.80
CA ALA A 512 10.16 -10.31 5.28
C ALA A 512 8.63 -10.33 5.51
N ASN A 513 7.94 -9.21 5.30
CA ASN A 513 6.57 -8.98 5.79
C ASN A 513 5.53 -8.73 4.67
N THR A 514 5.79 -9.18 3.44
CA THR A 514 4.82 -9.06 2.33
C THR A 514 4.24 -10.42 1.99
N CYS A 515 2.91 -10.55 2.01
CA CYS A 515 2.23 -11.69 1.44
C CYS A 515 2.52 -11.75 -0.07
N THR A 516 3.11 -12.85 -0.51
CA THR A 516 3.42 -13.10 -1.93
C THR A 516 2.38 -14.04 -2.51
N PRO A 517 2.05 -13.95 -3.82
CA PRO A 517 1.12 -14.89 -4.44
C PRO A 517 1.57 -16.34 -4.20
N ALA A 518 0.67 -17.18 -3.67
CA ALA A 518 0.98 -18.58 -3.37
C ALA A 518 1.15 -19.40 -4.67
N PRO A 519 2.08 -20.36 -4.73
CA PRO A 519 2.30 -21.18 -5.92
C PRO A 519 1.07 -22.05 -6.21
N CYS A 520 0.74 -22.23 -7.49
CA CYS A 520 -0.38 -23.07 -7.87
C CYS A 520 0.08 -24.43 -8.39
N ASN A 521 -0.05 -25.45 -7.54
CA ASN A 521 0.43 -26.80 -7.83
C ASN A 521 -0.71 -27.78 -8.20
N ILE A 522 -1.78 -27.29 -8.83
CA ILE A 522 -2.89 -28.14 -9.30
C ILE A 522 -2.57 -28.66 -10.71
N THR A 523 -2.55 -29.99 -10.89
CA THR A 523 -2.35 -30.62 -12.19
C THR A 523 -3.41 -30.16 -13.20
N GLY A 524 -2.99 -29.74 -14.39
CA GLY A 524 -3.88 -29.19 -15.42
C GLY A 524 -4.26 -27.71 -15.21
N SER A 525 -3.59 -27.00 -14.28
CA SER A 525 -3.68 -25.54 -14.13
C SER A 525 -2.69 -24.80 -15.04
N ASN A 526 -2.80 -23.46 -15.11
CA ASN A 526 -1.84 -22.59 -15.78
C ASN A 526 -0.58 -22.28 -14.96
N GLU A 527 -0.45 -22.86 -13.75
CA GLU A 527 0.68 -22.69 -12.82
C GLU A 527 0.97 -21.23 -12.40
N GLU A 528 0.12 -20.28 -12.77
CA GLU A 528 0.24 -18.89 -12.35
C GLU A 528 -0.06 -18.77 -10.84
N SER A 529 0.79 -18.05 -10.12
CA SER A 529 0.64 -17.91 -8.66
C SER A 529 -0.57 -17.04 -8.26
N GLY A 530 -1.12 -17.35 -7.09
CA GLY A 530 -2.23 -16.67 -6.45
C GLY A 530 -3.55 -16.72 -7.21
N LEU A 531 -4.34 -15.65 -7.14
CA LEU A 531 -5.70 -15.63 -7.71
C LEU A 531 -5.75 -15.70 -9.25
N LYS A 532 -4.60 -15.64 -9.93
CA LYS A 532 -4.50 -15.89 -11.37
C LYS A 532 -4.46 -17.38 -11.71
N CYS A 533 -4.32 -18.25 -10.70
CA CYS A 533 -4.39 -19.68 -10.92
C CYS A 533 -5.78 -20.09 -11.39
N ARG A 534 -5.81 -20.76 -12.53
CA ARG A 534 -7.01 -21.31 -13.17
C ARG A 534 -6.63 -22.58 -13.94
N CYS A 535 -7.62 -23.35 -14.36
CA CYS A 535 -7.35 -24.45 -15.28
C CYS A 535 -6.72 -23.94 -16.58
N SER A 536 -5.71 -24.67 -17.07
CA SER A 536 -5.07 -24.40 -18.36
C SER A 536 -6.05 -24.63 -19.52
N ASP A 537 -5.73 -24.07 -20.69
CA ASP A 537 -6.46 -24.35 -21.91
C ASP A 537 -6.49 -25.86 -22.18
N GLY A 538 -7.67 -26.39 -22.53
CA GLY A 538 -7.91 -27.83 -22.66
C GLY A 538 -8.36 -28.53 -21.37
N PHE A 539 -8.48 -27.80 -20.25
CA PHE A 539 -8.95 -28.35 -18.98
C PHE A 539 -10.15 -27.56 -18.42
N ARG A 540 -11.09 -28.27 -17.79
CA ARG A 540 -12.26 -27.72 -17.10
C ARG A 540 -12.20 -28.01 -15.61
N GLY A 541 -12.76 -27.11 -14.82
CA GLY A 541 -12.77 -27.25 -13.37
C GLY A 541 -12.86 -25.88 -12.70
N ASN A 542 -12.76 -25.89 -11.38
CA ASN A 542 -12.65 -24.66 -10.59
C ASN A 542 -11.50 -24.82 -9.59
N ILE A 543 -10.70 -23.77 -9.44
CA ILE A 543 -9.65 -23.67 -8.43
C ILE A 543 -10.10 -22.59 -7.44
N THR A 544 -10.18 -22.98 -6.18
CA THR A 544 -10.49 -22.10 -5.05
C THR A 544 -9.29 -22.05 -4.11
N TRP A 545 -9.20 -21.06 -3.24
CA TRP A 545 -8.10 -20.92 -2.30
C TRP A 545 -8.62 -20.95 -0.87
N ASP A 546 -8.01 -21.80 -0.05
CA ASP A 546 -8.15 -21.79 1.41
C ASP A 546 -6.82 -21.34 2.01
N GLY A 547 -6.75 -20.09 2.45
CA GLY A 547 -5.46 -19.45 2.79
C GLY A 547 -4.45 -19.50 1.62
N PRO A 548 -3.22 -20.02 1.85
CA PRO A 548 -2.20 -20.18 0.82
C PRO A 548 -2.34 -21.47 0.02
N ASP A 549 -3.30 -22.34 0.33
CA ASP A 549 -3.41 -23.65 -0.30
C ASP A 549 -4.47 -23.64 -1.42
N PRO A 550 -4.08 -23.91 -2.67
CA PRO A 550 -5.04 -24.03 -3.77
C PRO A 550 -5.79 -25.36 -3.64
N GLN A 551 -7.11 -25.30 -3.75
CA GLN A 551 -8.04 -26.41 -3.69
C GLN A 551 -8.80 -26.53 -5.01
N GLY A 552 -9.02 -27.74 -5.50
CA GLY A 552 -9.81 -27.99 -6.70
C GLY A 552 -9.19 -29.04 -7.62
N THR A 553 -9.83 -29.26 -8.77
CA THR A 553 -9.38 -30.23 -9.78
C THR A 553 -9.60 -29.68 -11.17
N CYS A 554 -8.60 -29.82 -12.04
CA CYS A 554 -8.71 -29.54 -13.47
C CYS A 554 -8.75 -30.85 -14.25
N LEU A 555 -9.89 -31.17 -14.85
CA LEU A 555 -10.11 -32.37 -15.65
C LEU A 555 -10.00 -32.02 -17.14
N PRO A 556 -9.49 -32.90 -18.00
CA PRO A 556 -9.49 -32.68 -19.45
C PRO A 556 -10.88 -32.31 -19.99
N ALA A 557 -10.95 -31.26 -20.80
CA ALA A 557 -12.20 -30.76 -21.37
C ALA A 557 -12.66 -31.64 -22.56
N PRO A 558 -13.97 -31.80 -22.80
CA PRO A 558 -14.49 -32.61 -23.89
C PRO A 558 -14.20 -31.96 -25.25
N CYS A 559 -13.83 -32.76 -26.24
CA CYS A 559 -13.60 -32.26 -27.60
C CYS A 559 -14.79 -32.55 -28.51
N ASN A 560 -15.48 -31.50 -28.93
CA ASN A 560 -16.68 -31.58 -29.77
C ASN A 560 -16.45 -31.01 -31.18
N VAL A 561 -15.19 -30.96 -31.65
CA VAL A 561 -14.86 -30.52 -33.01
C VAL A 561 -15.27 -31.63 -33.99
N ASN A 562 -16.00 -31.26 -35.04
CA ASN A 562 -16.45 -32.22 -36.05
C ASN A 562 -15.26 -32.89 -36.76
N ASN A 563 -15.35 -34.19 -37.03
CA ASN A 563 -14.25 -35.02 -37.57
C ASN A 563 -12.97 -35.05 -36.69
N SER A 564 -13.08 -34.80 -35.39
CA SER A 564 -12.00 -35.04 -34.44
C SER A 564 -11.99 -36.49 -33.94
N ASN A 565 -10.92 -36.88 -33.25
CA ASN A 565 -10.78 -38.18 -32.60
C ASN A 565 -11.62 -38.33 -31.30
N GLY A 566 -12.31 -37.27 -30.86
CA GLY A 566 -13.17 -37.25 -29.68
C GLY A 566 -12.47 -37.40 -28.33
N LYS A 567 -11.13 -37.41 -28.29
CA LYS A 567 -10.36 -37.51 -27.05
C LYS A 567 -10.41 -36.20 -26.26
N PHE A 568 -10.28 -36.27 -24.93
CA PHE A 568 -10.38 -35.10 -24.06
C PHE A 568 -9.05 -34.33 -23.93
N GLY A 569 -9.16 -33.03 -23.69
CA GLY A 569 -8.05 -32.11 -23.48
C GLY A 569 -7.08 -32.04 -24.67
N LEU A 570 -5.80 -31.96 -24.37
CA LEU A 570 -4.74 -31.77 -25.37
C LEU A 570 -4.53 -32.99 -26.29
N GLU A 571 -5.15 -34.13 -25.98
CA GLU A 571 -5.17 -35.29 -26.89
C GLU A 571 -6.19 -35.14 -28.04
N CYS A 572 -7.02 -34.09 -28.01
CA CYS A 572 -7.92 -33.82 -29.11
C CYS A 572 -7.15 -33.44 -30.38
N ALA A 573 -7.33 -34.24 -31.42
CA ALA A 573 -6.77 -34.03 -32.74
C ALA A 573 -7.81 -34.39 -33.81
N CYS A 574 -7.56 -34.04 -35.07
CA CYS A 574 -8.37 -34.54 -36.17
C CYS A 574 -8.32 -36.08 -36.21
N ALA A 575 -9.45 -36.70 -36.58
CA ALA A 575 -9.52 -38.15 -36.76
C ALA A 575 -8.65 -38.60 -37.95
N ASP A 576 -8.38 -39.90 -38.03
CA ASP A 576 -7.69 -40.47 -39.18
C ASP A 576 -8.43 -40.10 -40.48
N SER A 577 -7.67 -39.80 -41.54
CA SER A 577 -8.14 -39.29 -42.83
C SER A 577 -8.58 -37.82 -42.87
N TYR A 578 -8.41 -37.08 -41.77
CA TYR A 578 -8.67 -35.64 -41.71
C TYR A 578 -7.42 -34.85 -41.34
N ALA A 579 -7.27 -33.67 -41.93
CA ALA A 579 -6.20 -32.72 -41.69
C ALA A 579 -6.78 -31.38 -41.21
N GLY A 580 -6.06 -30.71 -40.31
CA GLY A 580 -6.53 -29.47 -39.71
C GLY A 580 -5.79 -29.13 -38.42
N ASN A 581 -6.23 -28.07 -37.76
CA ASN A 581 -5.72 -27.66 -36.46
C ASN A 581 -6.88 -27.48 -35.48
N ILE A 582 -6.71 -27.98 -34.26
CA ILE A 582 -7.63 -27.79 -33.14
C ILE A 582 -6.90 -26.97 -32.09
N THR A 583 -7.44 -25.80 -31.76
CA THR A 583 -6.95 -24.90 -30.72
C THR A 583 -7.90 -24.87 -29.55
N TRP A 584 -7.37 -24.66 -28.35
CA TRP A 584 -8.17 -24.51 -27.14
C TRP A 584 -8.20 -23.05 -26.69
N SER A 585 -9.37 -22.59 -26.24
CA SER A 585 -9.52 -21.36 -25.47
C SER A 585 -10.35 -21.68 -24.22
N GLY A 586 -9.69 -21.76 -23.07
CA GLY A 586 -10.24 -22.31 -21.86
C GLY A 586 -10.74 -23.75 -22.07
N THR A 587 -12.04 -23.96 -21.86
CA THR A 587 -12.70 -25.27 -21.99
C THR A 587 -13.27 -25.56 -23.37
N ALA A 588 -13.16 -24.62 -24.32
CA ALA A 588 -13.73 -24.75 -25.65
C ALA A 588 -12.63 -25.11 -26.66
N ALA A 589 -12.77 -26.26 -27.31
CA ALA A 589 -11.99 -26.61 -28.49
C ALA A 589 -12.64 -25.95 -29.73
N THR A 590 -11.83 -25.26 -30.52
CA THR A 590 -12.21 -24.68 -31.81
C THR A 590 -11.24 -25.15 -32.88
N GLY A 591 -11.71 -25.30 -34.10
CA GLY A 591 -10.87 -25.81 -35.18
C GLY A 591 -11.71 -26.30 -36.35
N ASN A 592 -11.02 -26.67 -37.44
CA ASN A 592 -11.63 -27.30 -38.59
C ASN A 592 -10.79 -28.51 -38.99
N CYS A 593 -11.45 -29.66 -39.17
CA CYS A 593 -10.85 -30.91 -39.63
C CYS A 593 -11.47 -31.25 -40.98
N GLU A 594 -10.72 -30.98 -42.04
CA GLU A 594 -11.13 -31.23 -43.43
C GLU A 594 -10.56 -32.57 -43.91
N PRO A 595 -11.21 -33.25 -44.86
CA PRO A 595 -10.67 -34.49 -45.43
C PRO A 595 -9.24 -34.28 -45.95
N ALA A 596 -8.29 -35.09 -45.46
CA ALA A 596 -6.89 -34.98 -45.81
C ALA A 596 -6.64 -35.28 -47.30
N VAL A 597 -5.68 -34.59 -47.90
CA VAL A 597 -5.33 -34.80 -49.32
C VAL A 597 -4.63 -36.15 -49.47
N CYS A 598 -5.07 -36.95 -50.44
CA CYS A 598 -4.41 -38.22 -50.69
C CYS A 598 -3.19 -38.05 -51.59
N MET A 599 -2.00 -38.24 -51.02
CA MET A 599 -0.72 -38.09 -51.73
C MET A 599 -0.10 -39.43 -52.17
N VAL A 600 -0.90 -40.51 -52.25
CA VAL A 600 -0.45 -41.79 -52.78
C VAL A 600 -0.46 -41.71 -54.31
N ALA A 601 0.64 -42.06 -54.98
CA ALA A 601 0.72 -42.04 -56.44
C ALA A 601 -0.34 -42.97 -57.05
N HIS A 602 -1.01 -42.51 -58.13
CA HIS A 602 -2.12 -43.20 -58.79
C HIS A 602 -3.35 -43.44 -57.89
N ALA A 603 -3.62 -42.49 -56.98
CA ALA A 603 -4.81 -42.49 -56.14
C ALA A 603 -5.62 -41.20 -56.35
N VAL A 604 -6.94 -41.31 -56.19
CA VAL A 604 -7.91 -40.22 -56.31
C VAL A 604 -8.82 -40.14 -55.10
N GLY A 605 -9.31 -38.93 -54.81
CA GLY A 605 -10.17 -38.62 -53.67
C GLY A 605 -9.40 -38.10 -52.45
N ASN A 606 -10.14 -37.68 -51.42
CA ASN A 606 -9.61 -37.15 -50.16
C ASN A 606 -10.22 -37.89 -48.97
N GLY A 607 -9.50 -37.90 -47.84
CA GLY A 607 -9.88 -38.60 -46.61
C GLY A 607 -10.31 -40.04 -46.86
N ASN A 608 -11.44 -40.43 -46.26
CA ASN A 608 -12.02 -41.77 -46.46
C ASN A 608 -12.41 -42.09 -47.92
N GLY A 609 -12.47 -41.09 -48.80
CA GLY A 609 -12.72 -41.28 -50.22
C GLY A 609 -11.48 -41.62 -51.04
N CYS A 610 -10.28 -41.63 -50.43
CA CYS A 610 -9.07 -41.98 -51.15
C CYS A 610 -9.02 -43.46 -51.56
N ARG A 611 -8.86 -43.70 -52.86
CA ARG A 611 -8.76 -45.01 -53.49
C ARG A 611 -7.84 -44.95 -54.69
N CYS A 612 -7.40 -46.11 -55.21
CA CYS A 612 -6.63 -46.15 -56.44
C CYS A 612 -7.44 -45.64 -57.64
N GLU A 613 -6.76 -45.02 -58.60
CA GLU A 613 -7.31 -44.64 -59.90
C GLU A 613 -7.76 -45.87 -60.69
N ASP A 614 -8.71 -45.70 -61.62
CA ASP A 614 -9.14 -46.78 -62.51
C ASP A 614 -7.93 -47.34 -63.27
N GLY A 615 -7.77 -48.67 -63.32
CA GLY A 615 -6.60 -49.34 -63.90
C GLY A 615 -5.46 -49.60 -62.92
N PHE A 616 -5.62 -49.25 -61.64
CA PHE A 616 -4.67 -49.53 -60.56
C PHE A 616 -5.32 -50.29 -59.40
N ALA A 617 -4.56 -51.18 -58.78
CA ALA A 617 -4.95 -52.00 -57.65
C ALA A 617 -4.03 -51.73 -56.45
N GLY A 618 -4.58 -51.74 -55.24
CA GLY A 618 -3.80 -51.46 -54.04
C GLY A 618 -4.66 -51.28 -52.79
N LYS A 619 -4.00 -51.07 -51.65
CA LYS A 619 -4.65 -50.69 -50.39
C LYS A 619 -4.03 -49.40 -49.88
N ILE A 620 -4.89 -48.46 -49.48
CA ILE A 620 -4.51 -47.20 -48.86
C ILE A 620 -5.08 -47.20 -47.44
N ALA A 621 -4.24 -46.88 -46.46
CA ALA A 621 -4.60 -46.74 -45.06
C ALA A 621 -4.15 -45.36 -44.56
N TRP A 622 -4.89 -44.80 -43.61
CA TRP A 622 -4.57 -43.50 -43.02
C TRP A 622 -3.91 -43.69 -41.65
N LYS A 623 -2.92 -42.85 -41.36
CA LYS A 623 -2.40 -42.65 -40.00
C LYS A 623 -2.39 -41.15 -39.73
N GLY A 624 -3.41 -40.65 -39.04
CA GLY A 624 -3.69 -39.22 -38.96
C GLY A 624 -3.99 -38.64 -40.36
N PRO A 625 -3.36 -37.51 -40.74
CA PRO A 625 -3.55 -36.87 -42.05
C PRO A 625 -2.69 -37.48 -43.16
N ASP A 626 -1.87 -38.51 -42.88
CA ASP A 626 -0.96 -39.09 -43.85
C ASP A 626 -1.54 -40.39 -44.42
N ALA A 627 -1.83 -40.39 -45.71
CA ALA A 627 -2.20 -41.61 -46.45
C ALA A 627 -0.94 -42.45 -46.73
N GLN A 628 -1.01 -43.73 -46.41
CA GLN A 628 0.05 -44.71 -46.64
C GLN A 628 -0.49 -45.87 -47.47
N GLY A 629 0.33 -46.38 -48.39
CA GLY A 629 -0.06 -47.47 -49.28
C GLY A 629 0.61 -47.34 -50.64
N SER A 630 0.17 -48.17 -51.57
CA SER A 630 0.65 -48.15 -52.95
C SER A 630 -0.45 -48.59 -53.90
N CYS A 631 -0.61 -47.87 -55.00
CA CYS A 631 -1.45 -48.27 -56.13
C CYS A 631 -0.54 -48.72 -57.26
N THR A 632 -0.64 -50.00 -57.62
CA THR A 632 0.14 -50.62 -58.70
C THR A 632 -0.78 -50.96 -59.88
N PRO A 633 -0.32 -50.90 -61.14
CA PRO A 633 -1.15 -51.23 -62.30
C PRO A 633 -1.89 -52.57 -62.13
N ALA A 634 -3.21 -52.57 -62.36
CA ALA A 634 -4.07 -53.73 -62.14
C ALA A 634 -3.88 -54.82 -63.20
N ILE A 635 -4.21 -56.07 -62.85
CA ILE A 635 -4.04 -57.22 -63.74
C ILE A 635 -5.13 -57.21 -64.82
N CYS A 636 -4.73 -57.36 -66.08
CA CYS A 636 -5.66 -57.49 -67.19
C CYS A 636 -5.96 -58.96 -67.50
N ASN A 637 -7.22 -59.36 -67.39
CA ASN A 637 -7.67 -60.74 -67.61
C ASN A 637 -8.67 -60.85 -68.78
N ILE A 638 -8.56 -59.98 -69.78
CA ILE A 638 -9.41 -60.02 -70.97
C ILE A 638 -8.83 -60.98 -71.99
N ALA A 639 -9.64 -61.94 -72.46
CA ALA A 639 -9.23 -62.89 -73.50
C ALA A 639 -8.82 -62.15 -74.79
N ASN A 640 -7.77 -62.66 -75.46
CA ASN A 640 -7.19 -62.05 -76.67
C ASN A 640 -6.64 -60.61 -76.49
N SER A 641 -6.34 -60.22 -75.25
CA SER A 641 -5.55 -59.02 -74.94
C SER A 641 -4.07 -59.34 -74.82
N ASN A 642 -3.23 -58.31 -74.85
CA ASN A 642 -1.78 -58.44 -74.63
C ASN A 642 -1.40 -58.76 -73.17
N LEU A 643 -2.38 -58.81 -72.24
CA LEU A 643 -2.19 -59.10 -70.81
C LEU A 643 -1.20 -58.14 -70.10
N GLU A 644 -0.91 -56.98 -70.69
CA GLU A 644 -0.13 -55.93 -70.03
C GLU A 644 -0.95 -55.31 -68.89
N LEU A 645 -0.28 -54.78 -67.86
CA LEU A 645 -0.95 -54.25 -66.67
C LEU A 645 -1.55 -52.85 -66.90
N GLY A 646 -2.63 -52.55 -66.17
CA GLY A 646 -3.30 -51.25 -66.16
C GLY A 646 -3.70 -50.77 -67.56
N HIS A 647 -3.52 -49.47 -67.82
CA HIS A 647 -3.88 -48.86 -69.11
C HIS A 647 -3.04 -49.33 -70.30
N SER A 648 -1.96 -50.07 -70.08
CA SER A 648 -1.22 -50.71 -71.17
C SER A 648 -1.94 -51.93 -71.73
N CYS A 649 -3.00 -52.42 -71.05
CA CYS A 649 -3.82 -53.50 -71.57
C CYS A 649 -4.61 -53.07 -72.81
N ARG A 650 -4.38 -53.77 -73.92
CA ARG A 650 -5.02 -53.56 -75.22
C ARG A 650 -5.24 -54.91 -75.90
N CYS A 651 -6.11 -54.96 -76.91
CA CYS A 651 -6.27 -56.16 -77.72
C CYS A 651 -4.94 -56.56 -78.37
N SER A 652 -4.63 -57.86 -78.39
CA SER A 652 -3.45 -58.39 -79.09
C SER A 652 -3.54 -58.14 -80.59
N SER A 653 -2.40 -58.16 -81.28
CA SER A 653 -2.38 -58.10 -82.75
C SER A 653 -3.31 -59.15 -83.35
N GLY A 654 -4.11 -58.77 -84.35
CA GLY A 654 -5.14 -59.64 -84.95
C GLY A 654 -6.50 -59.57 -84.28
N PHE A 655 -6.65 -58.76 -83.22
CA PHE A 655 -7.92 -58.55 -82.52
C PHE A 655 -8.24 -57.04 -82.41
N ALA A 656 -9.53 -56.73 -82.40
CA ALA A 656 -10.10 -55.40 -82.25
C ALA A 656 -11.13 -55.39 -81.11
N GLY A 657 -11.23 -54.28 -80.40
CA GLY A 657 -12.12 -54.16 -79.25
C GLY A 657 -11.75 -52.98 -78.35
N ASN A 658 -12.54 -52.76 -77.31
CA ASN A 658 -12.27 -51.73 -76.30
C ASN A 658 -12.18 -52.37 -74.91
N ILE A 659 -11.13 -52.05 -74.17
CA ILE A 659 -10.93 -52.47 -72.79
C ILE A 659 -11.08 -51.23 -71.91
N THR A 660 -12.04 -51.27 -70.98
CA THR A 660 -12.30 -50.21 -70.01
C THR A 660 -11.99 -50.71 -68.61
N TRP A 661 -11.66 -49.77 -67.72
CA TRP A 661 -11.37 -50.06 -66.32
C TRP A 661 -12.41 -49.38 -65.44
N LYS A 662 -12.81 -50.08 -64.38
CA LYS A 662 -13.51 -49.51 -63.24
C LYS A 662 -12.83 -50.04 -61.99
N GLU A 663 -12.15 -49.15 -61.27
CA GLU A 663 -11.23 -49.50 -60.19
C GLU A 663 -10.16 -50.49 -60.71
N ASP A 664 -9.94 -51.61 -60.02
CA ASP A 664 -8.98 -52.63 -60.41
C ASP A 664 -9.54 -53.70 -61.37
N VAL A 665 -10.79 -53.55 -61.83
CA VAL A 665 -11.47 -54.52 -62.69
C VAL A 665 -11.44 -54.04 -64.14
N SER A 666 -10.78 -54.83 -65.00
CA SER A 666 -10.86 -54.67 -66.45
C SER A 666 -12.14 -55.30 -67.00
N SER A 667 -12.77 -54.64 -67.97
CA SER A 667 -13.94 -55.13 -68.69
C SER A 667 -13.84 -54.81 -70.18
N GLY A 668 -14.49 -55.60 -71.02
CA GLY A 668 -14.45 -55.44 -72.47
C GLY A 668 -14.31 -56.78 -73.20
N THR A 669 -14.25 -56.71 -74.52
CA THR A 669 -14.04 -57.87 -75.39
C THR A 669 -13.02 -57.53 -76.46
N CYS A 670 -12.20 -58.52 -76.84
CA CYS A 670 -11.29 -58.45 -77.98
C CYS A 670 -11.69 -59.53 -78.98
N GLU A 671 -12.28 -59.10 -80.09
CA GLU A 671 -12.80 -59.96 -81.15
C GLU A 671 -11.82 -60.00 -82.33
N PRO A 672 -11.76 -61.08 -83.11
CA PRO A 672 -10.90 -61.14 -84.30
C PRO A 672 -11.12 -59.93 -85.22
N ALA A 673 -10.05 -59.22 -85.55
CA ALA A 673 -10.12 -57.98 -86.33
C ALA A 673 -10.48 -58.25 -87.79
N GLU A 674 -11.18 -57.31 -88.43
CA GLU A 674 -11.56 -57.41 -89.85
C GLU A 674 -10.33 -57.40 -90.76
N CYS A 675 -10.33 -58.26 -91.80
CA CYS A 675 -9.25 -58.30 -92.76
C CYS A 675 -9.65 -57.65 -94.09
N ALA A 676 -9.13 -56.45 -94.33
CA ALA A 676 -9.39 -55.67 -95.54
C ALA A 676 -8.22 -55.67 -96.53
N VAL A 677 -7.38 -56.71 -96.50
CA VAL A 677 -6.26 -56.84 -97.46
C VAL A 677 -6.80 -57.29 -98.82
N GLU A 678 -6.44 -56.55 -99.87
CA GLU A 678 -6.86 -56.87 -101.24
C GLU A 678 -6.42 -58.29 -101.64
N HIS A 679 -7.31 -59.04 -102.29
CA HIS A 679 -7.12 -60.46 -102.65
C HIS A 679 -6.90 -61.42 -101.47
N SER A 680 -7.24 -61.00 -100.24
CA SER A 680 -7.36 -61.90 -99.09
C SER A 680 -8.71 -62.60 -99.04
N ASN A 681 -8.78 -63.67 -98.24
CA ASN A 681 -10.01 -64.43 -98.01
C ASN A 681 -11.01 -63.71 -97.09
N GLU A 682 -10.70 -62.48 -96.66
CA GLU A 682 -11.52 -61.60 -95.79
C GLU A 682 -11.92 -62.23 -94.44
N LYS A 683 -11.29 -63.34 -94.03
CA LYS A 683 -11.56 -63.96 -92.74
C LYS A 683 -10.92 -63.14 -91.62
N HIS A 684 -11.62 -63.00 -90.51
CA HIS A 684 -11.16 -62.16 -89.40
C HIS A 684 -9.96 -62.76 -88.65
N GLY A 685 -9.13 -61.89 -88.06
CA GLY A 685 -7.96 -62.24 -87.26
C GLY A 685 -6.94 -63.10 -88.00
N PHE A 686 -6.30 -64.03 -87.29
CA PHE A 686 -5.24 -64.88 -87.87
C PHE A 686 -5.72 -65.87 -88.94
N ALA A 687 -7.03 -65.99 -89.16
CA ALA A 687 -7.55 -66.75 -90.29
C ALA A 687 -7.42 -65.99 -91.62
N CYS A 688 -7.08 -64.69 -91.59
CA CYS A 688 -6.84 -63.92 -92.79
C CYS A 688 -5.61 -64.44 -93.55
N ALA A 689 -5.83 -64.85 -94.80
CA ALA A 689 -4.81 -65.33 -95.71
C ALA A 689 -5.13 -64.89 -97.14
N CYS A 690 -4.17 -64.94 -98.04
CA CYS A 690 -4.43 -64.72 -99.46
C CYS A 690 -5.43 -65.76 -100.01
N THR A 691 -6.31 -65.32 -100.91
CA THR A 691 -7.23 -66.22 -101.64
C THR A 691 -6.50 -67.17 -102.57
N ASP A 692 -7.18 -68.23 -102.99
CA ASP A 692 -6.66 -69.18 -103.97
C ASP A 692 -6.23 -68.45 -105.26
N GLY A 693 -5.02 -68.73 -105.74
CA GLY A 693 -4.39 -68.01 -106.85
C GLY A 693 -3.53 -66.83 -106.43
N PHE A 694 -3.41 -66.51 -105.14
CA PHE A 694 -2.55 -65.44 -104.63
C PHE A 694 -1.55 -65.97 -103.59
N ILE A 695 -0.38 -65.36 -103.51
CA ILE A 695 0.70 -65.65 -102.57
C ILE A 695 1.16 -64.36 -101.88
N GLY A 696 1.41 -64.45 -100.58
CA GLY A 696 1.76 -63.29 -99.77
C GLY A 696 1.82 -63.62 -98.29
N ASN A 697 2.32 -62.70 -97.48
CA ASN A 697 2.31 -62.81 -96.02
C ASN A 697 1.51 -61.63 -95.43
N ILE A 698 0.39 -61.94 -94.78
CA ILE A 698 -0.42 -60.95 -94.07
C ILE A 698 0.06 -60.90 -92.62
N THR A 699 0.47 -59.72 -92.18
CA THR A 699 0.92 -59.42 -90.82
C THR A 699 -0.06 -58.47 -90.14
N TRP A 700 -0.15 -58.53 -88.81
CA TRP A 700 -1.05 -57.67 -88.04
C TRP A 700 -0.25 -56.64 -87.23
N ASN A 701 -0.59 -55.37 -87.39
CA ASN A 701 -0.13 -54.29 -86.51
C ASN A 701 -1.34 -53.77 -85.73
N GLY A 702 -1.49 -54.23 -84.48
CA GLY A 702 -2.73 -54.05 -83.72
C GLY A 702 -3.92 -54.71 -84.43
N SER A 703 -4.99 -53.94 -84.63
CA SER A 703 -6.21 -54.37 -85.31
C SER A 703 -6.16 -54.26 -86.84
N THR A 704 -5.02 -53.87 -87.43
CA THR A 704 -4.91 -53.63 -88.88
C THR A 704 -4.07 -54.70 -89.56
N ALA A 705 -4.68 -55.44 -90.49
CA ALA A 705 -3.99 -56.38 -91.37
C ALA A 705 -3.20 -55.63 -92.45
N ASN A 706 -1.95 -56.00 -92.66
CA ASN A 706 -1.03 -55.41 -93.64
C ASN A 706 -0.25 -56.51 -94.37
N GLY A 707 -0.07 -56.36 -95.68
CA GLY A 707 0.77 -57.25 -96.48
C GLY A 707 0.20 -57.42 -97.89
N PRO A 708 1.04 -57.58 -98.92
CA PRO A 708 0.55 -57.79 -100.28
C PRO A 708 0.14 -59.25 -100.51
N CYS A 709 -0.98 -59.45 -101.21
CA CYS A 709 -1.33 -60.72 -101.83
C CYS A 709 -1.14 -60.60 -103.34
N GLU A 710 -0.05 -61.13 -103.86
CA GLU A 710 0.30 -61.04 -105.27
C GLU A 710 -0.16 -62.29 -106.04
N PRO A 711 -0.53 -62.19 -107.33
CA PRO A 711 -0.91 -63.34 -108.14
C PRO A 711 0.19 -64.41 -108.15
N ALA A 712 -0.13 -65.64 -107.71
CA ALA A 712 0.81 -66.74 -107.60
C ALA A 712 1.34 -67.20 -108.97
N PRO A 713 2.60 -67.66 -109.08
CA PRO A 713 3.15 -68.14 -110.34
C PRO A 713 2.44 -69.42 -110.79
N CYS A 714 2.09 -69.50 -112.08
CA CYS A 714 1.47 -70.69 -112.63
C CYS A 714 2.51 -71.68 -113.13
N ASN A 715 2.76 -72.72 -112.34
CA ASN A 715 3.79 -73.73 -112.61
C ASN A 715 3.25 -74.99 -113.32
N VAL A 716 2.05 -74.92 -113.91
CA VAL A 716 1.49 -76.02 -114.72
C VAL A 716 2.05 -75.93 -116.14
N ALA A 717 2.54 -77.06 -116.68
CA ALA A 717 3.14 -77.09 -118.02
C ALA A 717 2.16 -76.59 -119.10
N ASN A 718 2.69 -75.86 -120.08
CA ASN A 718 1.93 -75.27 -121.19
C ASN A 718 0.83 -74.26 -120.77
N THR A 719 1.06 -73.52 -119.69
CA THR A 719 0.21 -72.39 -119.26
C THR A 719 0.88 -71.02 -119.44
N SER A 720 0.08 -69.96 -119.42
CA SER A 720 0.48 -68.55 -119.40
C SER A 720 -0.35 -67.76 -118.39
N GLY A 721 0.19 -66.65 -117.88
CA GLY A 721 -0.46 -65.83 -116.85
C GLY A 721 0.01 -66.12 -115.42
N LYS A 722 -0.65 -65.51 -114.44
CA LYS A 722 -0.43 -65.70 -112.99
C LYS A 722 -1.78 -65.66 -112.27
N GLY A 723 -1.84 -66.27 -111.09
CA GLY A 723 -3.03 -66.34 -110.26
C GLY A 723 -4.29 -66.78 -111.02
N PRO A 724 -5.46 -66.18 -110.74
CA PRO A 724 -6.71 -66.55 -111.43
C PRO A 724 -6.68 -66.36 -112.95
N SER A 725 -5.75 -65.57 -113.48
CA SER A 725 -5.54 -65.40 -114.92
C SER A 725 -4.68 -66.50 -115.55
N CYS A 726 -4.27 -67.53 -114.79
CA CYS A 726 -3.55 -68.66 -115.38
C CYS A 726 -4.46 -69.49 -116.28
N THR A 727 -4.07 -69.57 -117.56
CA THR A 727 -4.79 -70.33 -118.59
C THR A 727 -3.81 -71.17 -119.41
N CYS A 728 -4.31 -72.19 -120.10
CA CYS A 728 -3.51 -72.92 -121.07
C CYS A 728 -3.02 -71.97 -122.19
N ARG A 729 -1.76 -72.11 -122.62
CA ARG A 729 -1.23 -71.37 -123.76
C ARG A 729 -2.01 -71.71 -125.02
N ASP A 730 -2.00 -70.81 -125.99
CA ASP A 730 -2.59 -71.03 -127.30
C ASP A 730 -2.16 -72.39 -127.89
N GLY A 731 -3.14 -73.17 -128.36
CA GLY A 731 -2.93 -74.53 -128.86
C GLY A 731 -3.09 -75.64 -127.82
N PHE A 732 -3.35 -75.31 -126.54
CA PHE A 732 -3.60 -76.26 -125.47
C PHE A 732 -4.98 -76.04 -124.84
N GLU A 733 -5.64 -77.13 -124.43
CA GLU A 733 -6.90 -77.14 -123.69
C GLU A 733 -6.75 -77.90 -122.37
N GLY A 734 -7.47 -77.47 -121.34
CA GLY A 734 -7.36 -78.02 -119.99
C GLY A 734 -8.07 -77.12 -118.99
N ASN A 735 -8.16 -77.58 -117.74
CA ASN A 735 -8.64 -76.77 -116.63
C ASN A 735 -7.52 -76.60 -115.61
N ILE A 736 -7.39 -75.39 -115.06
CA ILE A 736 -6.44 -75.05 -114.00
C ILE A 736 -7.25 -74.66 -112.77
N THR A 737 -7.04 -75.36 -111.67
CA THR A 737 -7.65 -75.07 -110.37
C THR A 737 -6.57 -74.64 -109.39
N TRP A 738 -6.92 -73.80 -108.43
CA TRP A 738 -5.99 -73.32 -107.41
C TRP A 738 -6.32 -73.91 -106.05
N HIS A 739 -5.29 -74.34 -105.32
CA HIS A 739 -5.37 -74.70 -103.91
C HIS A 739 -4.33 -73.88 -103.15
N GLY A 740 -4.76 -72.78 -102.53
CA GLY A 740 -3.88 -71.73 -102.04
C GLY A 740 -3.06 -71.11 -103.17
N ALA A 741 -1.74 -71.03 -102.98
CA ALA A 741 -0.80 -70.49 -103.97
C ALA A 741 -0.33 -71.52 -105.02
N VAL A 742 -0.87 -72.74 -105.04
CA VAL A 742 -0.44 -73.81 -105.95
C VAL A 742 -1.50 -74.02 -107.02
N ALA A 743 -1.10 -73.82 -108.28
CA ALA A 743 -1.91 -74.20 -109.44
C ALA A 743 -1.81 -75.71 -109.66
N ASP A 744 -2.95 -76.36 -109.81
CA ASP A 744 -3.07 -77.77 -110.20
C ASP A 744 -3.91 -77.88 -111.48
N GLY A 745 -3.66 -78.92 -112.27
CA GLY A 745 -4.32 -79.16 -113.54
C GLY A 745 -3.37 -79.62 -114.63
N SER A 746 -3.90 -79.78 -115.83
CA SER A 746 -3.12 -80.23 -116.98
C SER A 746 -3.61 -79.56 -118.26
N CYS A 747 -2.70 -78.97 -119.02
CA CYS A 747 -2.94 -78.46 -120.36
C CYS A 747 -2.42 -79.47 -121.37
N ARG A 748 -3.33 -80.11 -122.10
CA ARG A 748 -3.01 -81.02 -123.20
C ARG A 748 -3.21 -80.29 -124.53
N PRO A 749 -2.48 -80.66 -125.60
CA PRO A 749 -2.70 -80.07 -126.92
C PRO A 749 -4.18 -80.15 -127.29
N ALA A 750 -4.76 -79.03 -127.73
CA ALA A 750 -6.17 -78.97 -128.08
C ALA A 750 -6.46 -79.98 -129.20
N SER A 751 -7.54 -80.74 -129.03
CA SER A 751 -7.98 -81.69 -130.05
C SER A 751 -8.40 -80.92 -131.30
N CYS A 752 -7.76 -81.25 -132.43
CA CYS A 752 -8.05 -80.67 -133.74
C CYS A 752 -9.38 -81.22 -134.26
N SER A 753 -10.48 -80.68 -133.74
CA SER A 753 -11.87 -81.09 -134.01
C SER A 753 -12.51 -80.25 -135.13
N VAL A 754 -11.69 -79.55 -135.93
CA VAL A 754 -12.14 -78.82 -137.11
C VAL A 754 -12.39 -79.83 -138.24
N ASN A 755 -13.61 -79.84 -138.80
CA ASN A 755 -13.97 -80.62 -139.98
C ASN A 755 -13.01 -80.29 -141.15
N ASN A 756 -12.59 -81.31 -141.91
CA ASN A 756 -11.53 -81.23 -142.94
C ASN A 756 -10.09 -80.97 -142.44
N SER A 757 -9.83 -81.11 -141.15
CA SER A 757 -8.45 -81.24 -140.65
C SER A 757 -7.91 -82.67 -140.79
N ASN A 758 -6.61 -82.81 -140.60
CA ASN A 758 -5.94 -84.10 -140.48
C ASN A 758 -6.17 -84.78 -139.12
N MET A 759 -6.97 -84.17 -138.22
CA MET A 759 -7.31 -84.65 -136.88
C MET A 759 -6.08 -84.94 -135.97
N LYS A 760 -4.91 -84.38 -136.30
CA LYS A 760 -3.72 -84.48 -135.44
C LYS A 760 -3.75 -83.39 -134.38
N SER A 761 -3.32 -83.70 -133.16
CA SER A 761 -3.16 -82.70 -132.09
C SER A 761 -2.18 -81.59 -132.48
N TRP A 762 -2.34 -80.40 -131.90
CA TRP A 762 -1.41 -79.29 -132.10
C TRP A 762 0.04 -79.69 -131.73
N PRO A 763 1.09 -79.22 -132.46
CA PRO A 763 1.08 -78.29 -133.60
C PRO A 763 0.82 -78.94 -134.97
N ASP A 764 0.56 -80.24 -135.04
CA ASP A 764 0.42 -80.98 -136.31
C ASP A 764 -0.97 -80.89 -136.95
N CYS A 765 -1.91 -80.20 -136.31
CA CYS A 765 -3.23 -79.90 -136.86
C CYS A 765 -3.08 -79.11 -138.17
N ARG A 766 -3.38 -79.76 -139.30
CA ARG A 766 -3.33 -79.17 -140.64
C ARG A 766 -4.59 -79.54 -141.42
N CYS A 767 -5.04 -78.66 -142.31
CA CYS A 767 -6.17 -78.96 -143.20
C CYS A 767 -5.77 -80.01 -144.26
N LYS A 768 -6.64 -81.02 -144.50
CA LYS A 768 -6.39 -82.15 -145.42
C LYS A 768 -6.49 -81.77 -146.91
N THR A 769 -7.06 -80.63 -147.25
CA THR A 769 -7.28 -80.17 -148.64
C THR A 769 -7.04 -78.66 -148.79
N ARG A 770 -6.56 -78.21 -149.97
CA ARG A 770 -6.21 -76.81 -150.33
C ARG A 770 -7.40 -75.83 -150.39
N GLY A 771 -8.38 -75.95 -149.49
CA GLY A 771 -9.62 -75.17 -149.48
C GLY A 771 -10.04 -74.63 -148.12
N CYS A 772 -9.13 -74.53 -147.14
CA CYS A 772 -9.36 -73.81 -145.88
C CYS A 772 -8.52 -72.54 -145.86
N GLN A 773 -8.91 -71.56 -146.69
CA GLN A 773 -8.70 -70.16 -146.35
C GLN A 773 -10.05 -69.66 -145.80
N ASP A 774 -9.95 -68.95 -144.68
CA ASP A 774 -11.01 -68.15 -144.07
C ASP A 774 -12.03 -68.89 -143.19
N ALA A 775 -11.56 -69.31 -142.01
CA ALA A 775 -12.39 -69.33 -140.80
C ALA A 775 -11.52 -69.08 -139.56
N LEU A 776 -11.04 -67.84 -139.41
CA LEU A 776 -10.70 -67.28 -138.10
C LEU A 776 -11.98 -66.66 -137.53
N PRO A 777 -12.56 -67.18 -136.43
CA PRO A 777 -13.52 -66.41 -135.67
C PRO A 777 -12.75 -65.52 -134.70
N THR A 778 -12.58 -64.25 -135.09
CA THR A 778 -12.46 -63.14 -134.14
C THR A 778 -13.75 -63.08 -133.32
N SER A 779 -13.69 -63.44 -132.04
CA SER A 779 -14.75 -63.10 -131.08
C SER A 779 -14.21 -62.11 -130.05
N SER A 780 -14.43 -60.85 -130.41
CA SER A 780 -14.36 -59.67 -129.56
C SER A 780 -15.46 -59.69 -128.50
N ILE A 781 -15.05 -59.51 -127.24
CA ILE A 781 -15.58 -58.53 -126.27
C ILE A 781 -17.11 -58.43 -126.19
N GLN A 782 -17.69 -59.02 -125.13
CA GLN A 782 -18.92 -58.53 -124.51
C GLN A 782 -18.56 -57.80 -123.21
N CYS A 783 -18.71 -56.47 -123.20
CA CYS A 783 -18.94 -55.70 -121.98
C CYS A 783 -20.44 -55.70 -121.71
N GLY A 784 -20.83 -56.07 -120.49
CA GLY A 784 -22.15 -55.81 -119.90
C GLY A 784 -21.98 -55.18 -118.52
N PRO A 785 -22.82 -54.21 -118.12
CA PRO A 785 -22.51 -53.21 -117.12
C PRO A 785 -23.13 -53.48 -115.74
N ALA A 786 -22.62 -52.67 -114.81
CA ALA A 786 -22.90 -52.58 -113.38
C ALA A 786 -24.35 -52.26 -112.97
N LEU A 787 -24.63 -52.58 -111.70
CA LEU A 787 -25.62 -52.01 -110.78
C LEU A 787 -25.16 -52.34 -109.33
N PRO A 788 -25.66 -51.69 -108.25
CA PRO A 788 -25.71 -50.25 -107.92
C PRO A 788 -25.07 -49.97 -106.52
N GLN A 789 -24.50 -48.78 -106.27
CA GLN A 789 -25.09 -47.68 -105.49
C GLN A 789 -25.95 -48.02 -104.25
N SER A 790 -25.32 -47.84 -103.07
CA SER A 790 -25.65 -46.90 -101.98
C SER A 790 -27.01 -46.94 -101.24
N ALA A 791 -26.91 -46.97 -99.91
CA ALA A 791 -27.77 -46.24 -98.97
C ALA A 791 -26.86 -45.74 -97.81
N VAL A 792 -26.56 -44.45 -97.68
CA VAL A 792 -27.35 -43.35 -97.07
C VAL A 792 -27.39 -43.39 -95.54
N ALA A 793 -26.69 -42.42 -94.93
CA ALA A 793 -27.08 -41.58 -93.78
C ALA A 793 -25.78 -40.97 -93.18
N ALA A 794 -25.39 -39.72 -93.50
CA ALA A 794 -25.89 -38.46 -92.94
C ALA A 794 -25.80 -38.37 -91.41
N VAL A 795 -25.03 -37.39 -90.90
CA VAL A 795 -25.48 -36.31 -89.99
C VAL A 795 -24.33 -35.76 -89.09
N LEU A 796 -24.01 -34.48 -89.36
CA LEU A 796 -23.64 -33.35 -88.47
C LEU A 796 -22.42 -33.38 -87.52
N LEU A 797 -21.56 -32.35 -87.74
CA LEU A 797 -21.04 -31.33 -86.78
C LEU A 797 -20.19 -31.82 -85.57
N MET A 798 -19.14 -31.16 -85.07
CA MET A 798 -18.69 -29.76 -85.08
C MET A 798 -17.15 -29.68 -84.96
N ARG A 799 -16.61 -28.57 -85.45
CA ARG A 799 -15.27 -28.02 -85.13
C ARG A 799 -15.16 -27.61 -83.65
N SER A 800 -13.96 -27.75 -83.09
CA SER A 800 -13.41 -26.79 -82.12
C SER A 800 -11.89 -26.74 -82.19
N CYS A 801 -11.37 -25.53 -82.41
CA CYS A 801 -9.97 -25.14 -82.25
C CYS A 801 -9.69 -24.83 -80.77
N SER A 802 -8.54 -25.26 -80.27
CA SER A 802 -7.88 -24.56 -79.16
C SER A 802 -6.37 -24.75 -79.25
N LYS A 803 -5.68 -23.63 -79.49
CA LYS A 803 -4.25 -23.43 -79.23
C LYS A 803 -4.05 -23.41 -77.71
N SER A 804 -2.97 -24.01 -77.21
CA SER A 804 -1.85 -23.30 -76.55
C SER A 804 -0.88 -24.27 -75.86
N ARG A 805 0.39 -24.17 -76.30
CA ARG A 805 1.66 -24.29 -75.55
C ARG A 805 1.76 -25.33 -74.43
N LEU A 806 2.58 -26.35 -74.69
CA LEU A 806 3.94 -26.43 -74.16
C LEU A 806 4.90 -26.74 -75.31
#